data_AF-A0AAD5QE22-F1
#
_entry.id   AF-A0AAD5QE22-F1
#
_cell.length_a   1.000
_cell.length_b   1.000
_cell.length_c   1.000
_cell.angle_alpha   90.00
_cell.angle_beta   90.00
_cell.angle_gamma   90.00
#
_symmetry.space_group_name_H-M   'P 1'
#
loop_
_entity.id
_entity.type
_entity.pdbx_description
1 polymer ?
#
loop_
_entity_poly.entity_id
_entity_poly.type
_entity_poly.pdbx_seq_one_letter_code
_entity_poly.pdbx_strand_id
1 'polypeptide(L)'
;MRIPTLLLAAAAVVARAQALDGRRLAVTAVRMVQGTSRDDALELCQRDGRSVTLCQERQPLDAIAPAASVVENVAVFTGSSTCPSPAMALLASPRPNVAVCVTSTTAQDARATGHYVSDLAVTTVRNYNTDDLVEWTTSPINLKAETTPSAFGAFLHVRRPVRAISALRVLNKVDASQTATACQAQLGSSWRSAGNGFLDAADGKTVLCAKTLDPADTMTPRLVGVSLAGASASCDDGPSPDKLALSASAVLALEWSSGAVAPRARFIADLRLHRVDTAFEGDDPTAAEFLPGRFKLVANQNLNSERPTFLFVRDAAQPQSQFVVPTAPERPPLQAVAKSSGLSFKILQLADLHYTGFDQFPCLNPPAGLEACTEATMTQFVNDLLDVEKPDFVVFTGDNVQVFQADLRQAAMDAATAGVEARKIPYAMVFGNHDDENGFPREEIVRIAMSKPHSYTQRGPSDVDGVGNYELGVKAPADGPWGARGTDVFRMYFLDSHGYPDRTKYPLVSSSYDWVKPSQIEFYEQLSRAHAKQNATVPAAMFFHIPLIEYAANAKSRTAGAKNEAVASSSVSTNLFSTIVDRGEVKATFVGHDHVNDYCYLREGVQLCYGGGAGLGSAYGGRDFPRRARVIEWAVNGSTGKRSLRSWKRYFGDLSKPKDKEVLFQEP
;
A
#
# COMPACT_ATOMS: atom_id res chain seq x y z
N MET A 1 -18.33 -11.06 -61.41
CA MET A 1 -18.94 -10.44 -60.21
C MET A 1 -17.86 -9.60 -59.53
N ARG A 2 -18.18 -8.33 -59.28
CA ARG A 2 -17.46 -7.22 -58.59
C ARG A 2 -16.39 -7.62 -57.55
N ILE A 3 -15.34 -6.87 -57.20
CA ILE A 3 -14.67 -5.59 -57.54
C ILE A 3 -13.34 -5.63 -56.73
N PRO A 4 -12.28 -4.88 -57.10
CA PRO A 4 -10.90 -5.14 -56.72
C PRO A 4 -10.22 -4.02 -55.87
N THR A 5 -8.97 -4.29 -55.46
CA THR A 5 -7.82 -3.36 -55.26
C THR A 5 -7.80 -2.29 -54.15
N LEU A 6 -6.56 -2.00 -53.73
CA LEU A 6 -5.97 -0.73 -53.23
C LEU A 6 -5.95 -0.48 -51.71
N LEU A 7 -4.71 -0.30 -51.19
CA LEU A 7 -4.43 0.66 -50.13
C LEU A 7 -2.99 1.19 -50.29
N LEU A 8 -2.92 2.47 -50.63
CA LEU A 8 -1.74 3.33 -50.70
C LEU A 8 -2.14 4.69 -50.09
N ALA A 9 -1.22 5.29 -49.33
CA ALA A 9 -1.13 6.70 -48.93
C ALA A 9 -2.07 7.30 -47.85
N ALA A 10 -1.46 7.55 -46.68
CA ALA A 10 -1.30 8.84 -45.98
C ALA A 10 -2.43 9.91 -45.96
N ALA A 11 -2.75 10.41 -44.75
CA ALA A 11 -2.74 11.84 -44.41
C ALA A 11 -2.83 12.06 -42.88
N ALA A 12 -1.94 12.92 -42.38
CA ALA A 12 -1.86 13.43 -41.02
C ALA A 12 -2.74 14.68 -40.81
N VAL A 13 -3.21 14.95 -39.59
CA VAL A 13 -3.31 16.31 -39.01
C VAL A 13 -3.17 16.24 -37.47
N VAL A 14 -2.29 17.09 -36.95
CA VAL A 14 -2.01 17.42 -35.55
C VAL A 14 -2.89 18.60 -35.10
N ALA A 15 -3.47 18.56 -33.89
CA ALA A 15 -3.74 19.73 -33.02
C ALA A 15 -4.25 19.23 -31.63
N ARG A 16 -3.45 19.25 -30.55
CA ARG A 16 -3.25 20.33 -29.54
C ARG A 16 -4.53 20.83 -28.84
N ALA A 17 -4.67 20.51 -27.55
CA ALA A 17 -5.01 21.39 -26.41
C ALA A 17 -5.37 20.49 -25.20
N GLN A 18 -4.51 20.34 -24.20
CA GLN A 18 -4.35 21.19 -22.99
C GLN A 18 -5.25 20.77 -21.82
N ALA A 19 -4.58 20.31 -20.76
CA ALA A 19 -4.87 20.40 -19.32
C ALA A 19 -6.30 20.15 -18.81
N LEU A 20 -6.45 19.20 -17.87
CA LEU A 20 -6.89 19.45 -16.48
C LEU A 20 -7.21 18.15 -15.72
N ASP A 21 -6.57 18.04 -14.55
CA ASP A 21 -7.01 17.50 -13.25
C ASP A 21 -8.02 16.34 -13.14
N GLY A 22 -7.57 15.27 -12.47
CA GLY A 22 -8.32 14.03 -12.27
C GLY A 22 -9.39 14.11 -11.16
N ARG A 23 -10.63 13.78 -11.53
CA ARG A 23 -11.76 13.53 -10.62
C ARG A 23 -12.49 12.20 -11.04
N ARG A 24 -13.28 11.58 -10.15
CA ARG A 24 -13.61 10.11 -10.03
C ARG A 24 -14.80 9.51 -10.83
N LEU A 25 -14.62 8.36 -11.51
CA LEU A 25 -15.60 7.62 -12.36
C LEU A 25 -17.02 7.33 -11.83
N ALA A 26 -18.01 7.31 -12.75
CA ALA A 26 -19.19 6.44 -12.64
C ALA A 26 -19.49 5.67 -13.95
N VAL A 27 -20.13 4.51 -13.82
CA VAL A 27 -20.37 3.52 -14.88
C VAL A 27 -21.78 3.70 -15.47
N THR A 28 -21.90 3.94 -16.78
CA THR A 28 -23.20 4.26 -17.42
C THR A 28 -23.70 3.21 -18.43
N ALA A 29 -22.92 2.22 -18.85
CA ALA A 29 -23.44 1.03 -19.56
C ALA A 29 -22.42 -0.12 -19.63
N VAL A 30 -22.92 -1.35 -19.74
CA VAL A 30 -22.11 -2.57 -19.82
C VAL A 30 -22.54 -3.39 -21.05
N ARG A 31 -21.59 -3.82 -21.88
CA ARG A 31 -21.85 -4.81 -22.95
C ARG A 31 -20.87 -5.98 -22.87
N MET A 32 -21.38 -7.19 -22.77
CA MET A 32 -20.57 -8.43 -22.79
C MET A 32 -20.08 -8.75 -24.20
N VAL A 33 -18.82 -9.17 -24.31
CA VAL A 33 -18.27 -9.85 -25.49
C VAL A 33 -17.90 -11.27 -25.07
N GLN A 34 -18.43 -12.27 -25.78
CA GLN A 34 -18.13 -13.68 -25.53
C GLN A 34 -16.84 -14.03 -26.28
N GLY A 35 -15.71 -14.17 -25.56
CA GLY A 35 -14.49 -14.79 -26.07
C GLY A 35 -14.64 -16.31 -26.09
N THR A 36 -13.93 -16.99 -27.00
CA THR A 36 -13.98 -18.46 -27.15
C THR A 36 -12.65 -19.13 -26.73
N SER A 37 -11.89 -18.56 -25.79
CA SER A 37 -10.63 -19.15 -25.33
C SER A 37 -10.43 -19.09 -23.81
N ARG A 38 -9.69 -20.06 -23.27
CA ARG A 38 -9.60 -20.42 -21.84
C ARG A 38 -9.01 -19.38 -20.86
N ASP A 39 -8.80 -18.13 -21.28
CA ASP A 39 -8.37 -17.01 -20.43
C ASP A 39 -9.31 -15.80 -20.65
N ASP A 40 -10.57 -15.92 -20.19
CA ASP A 40 -11.55 -14.85 -20.36
C ASP A 40 -11.78 -14.09 -19.04
N ALA A 41 -11.27 -12.86 -18.96
CA ALA A 41 -11.78 -11.84 -18.05
C ALA A 41 -12.96 -11.10 -18.73
N LEU A 42 -14.06 -10.93 -17.99
CA LEU A 42 -15.24 -10.19 -18.46
C LEU A 42 -15.07 -8.70 -18.15
N GLU A 43 -14.65 -7.92 -19.14
CA GLU A 43 -14.58 -6.46 -19.02
C GLU A 43 -15.92 -5.81 -19.38
N LEU A 44 -16.42 -4.98 -18.47
CA LEU A 44 -17.71 -4.29 -18.58
C LEU A 44 -17.46 -2.83 -19.04
N CYS A 45 -17.30 -2.58 -20.35
CA CYS A 45 -17.12 -1.21 -20.89
C CYS A 45 -18.43 -0.62 -21.49
N GLN A 46 -18.56 0.72 -21.45
CA GLN A 46 -19.64 1.53 -22.04
C GLN A 46 -19.37 1.83 -23.53
N ARG A 47 -20.40 1.80 -24.38
CA ARG A 47 -20.31 2.01 -25.83
C ARG A 47 -20.96 3.33 -26.25
N ASP A 48 -20.24 4.15 -27.02
CA ASP A 48 -20.86 4.93 -28.09
C ASP A 48 -20.15 4.64 -29.42
N GLY A 49 -20.91 4.56 -30.51
CA GLY A 49 -20.58 3.72 -31.66
C GLY A 49 -19.41 4.18 -32.54
N ARG A 50 -18.25 3.51 -32.44
CA ARG A 50 -17.39 2.94 -33.52
C ARG A 50 -15.95 2.74 -32.99
N SER A 51 -15.43 1.52 -33.18
CA SER A 51 -14.14 0.99 -32.68
C SER A 51 -14.10 0.64 -31.17
N VAL A 52 -13.53 -0.53 -30.86
CA VAL A 52 -13.24 -0.99 -29.49
C VAL A 52 -11.86 -0.43 -29.14
N THR A 53 -11.84 0.62 -28.35
CA THR A 53 -10.62 1.17 -27.73
C THR A 53 -10.59 0.68 -26.28
N LEU A 54 -9.42 0.24 -25.81
CA LEU A 54 -9.12 0.05 -24.39
C LEU A 54 -9.83 1.11 -23.56
N CYS A 55 -10.49 0.72 -22.46
CA CYS A 55 -11.25 1.58 -21.55
C CYS A 55 -10.38 2.82 -21.15
N GLN A 56 -10.46 3.88 -21.96
CA GLN A 56 -9.78 5.15 -21.79
C GLN A 56 -10.80 6.15 -21.25
N GLU A 57 -10.32 6.89 -20.24
CA GLU A 57 -10.92 8.02 -19.53
C GLU A 57 -11.91 7.72 -18.39
N ARG A 58 -11.40 8.04 -17.19
CA ARG A 58 -12.14 8.09 -15.94
C ARG A 58 -12.90 9.43 -15.83
N GLN A 59 -14.24 9.44 -15.80
CA GLN A 59 -15.05 10.66 -15.63
C GLN A 59 -15.67 10.88 -14.23
N PRO A 60 -15.43 12.02 -13.56
CA PRO A 60 -16.01 12.38 -12.26
C PRO A 60 -17.52 12.08 -12.15
N LEU A 61 -18.06 11.53 -11.05
CA LEU A 61 -19.51 11.46 -10.85
C LEU A 61 -20.10 12.87 -10.96
N ASP A 62 -19.35 13.89 -10.55
CA ASP A 62 -19.66 15.32 -10.69
C ASP A 62 -19.69 15.83 -12.14
N ALA A 63 -18.98 15.17 -13.04
CA ALA A 63 -18.91 15.47 -14.47
C ALA A 63 -19.98 14.73 -15.29
N ILE A 64 -20.60 13.69 -14.72
CA ILE A 64 -21.73 12.99 -15.33
C ILE A 64 -22.95 13.91 -15.29
N ALA A 65 -23.75 13.95 -16.35
CA ALA A 65 -24.94 14.80 -16.36
C ALA A 65 -25.87 14.41 -15.17
N PRO A 66 -26.44 15.37 -14.41
CA PRO A 66 -27.29 15.09 -13.25
C PRO A 66 -28.40 14.05 -13.52
N ALA A 67 -28.99 14.06 -14.71
CA ALA A 67 -30.04 13.14 -15.13
C ALA A 67 -29.55 11.77 -15.66
N ALA A 68 -28.23 11.56 -15.79
CA ALA A 68 -27.69 10.30 -16.29
C ALA A 68 -27.94 9.17 -15.29
N SER A 69 -28.25 7.98 -15.79
CA SER A 69 -28.52 6.81 -14.96
C SER A 69 -27.22 6.15 -14.48
N VAL A 70 -27.10 5.91 -13.18
CA VAL A 70 -25.95 5.24 -12.55
C VAL A 70 -26.42 4.03 -11.73
N VAL A 71 -25.57 3.01 -11.62
CA VAL A 71 -25.91 1.78 -10.89
C VAL A 71 -25.99 2.08 -9.38
N GLU A 72 -27.16 1.84 -8.80
CA GLU A 72 -27.40 2.01 -7.37
C GLU A 72 -27.11 0.70 -6.62
N ASN A 73 -27.65 -0.42 -7.13
CA ASN A 73 -27.51 -1.73 -6.50
C ASN A 73 -27.20 -2.83 -7.53
N VAL A 74 -26.51 -3.87 -7.07
CA VAL A 74 -26.24 -5.11 -7.80
C VAL A 74 -26.68 -6.29 -6.95
N ALA A 75 -27.49 -7.18 -7.51
CA ALA A 75 -27.98 -8.40 -6.88
C ALA A 75 -27.72 -9.60 -7.80
N VAL A 76 -27.45 -10.76 -7.21
CA VAL A 76 -27.32 -12.02 -7.97
C VAL A 76 -28.36 -13.00 -7.45
N PHE A 77 -29.15 -13.53 -8.38
CA PHE A 77 -30.21 -14.50 -8.11
C PHE A 77 -29.80 -15.85 -8.66
N THR A 78 -29.75 -16.86 -7.79
CA THR A 78 -29.57 -18.27 -8.16
C THR A 78 -30.93 -18.95 -8.24
N GLY A 79 -31.12 -19.86 -9.20
CA GLY A 79 -32.42 -20.51 -9.46
C GLY A 79 -33.29 -19.81 -10.51
N SER A 80 -32.83 -18.69 -11.08
CA SER A 80 -33.54 -17.93 -12.12
C SER A 80 -32.57 -17.39 -13.16
N SER A 81 -32.97 -17.35 -14.43
CA SER A 81 -32.23 -16.69 -15.51
C SER A 81 -32.72 -15.27 -15.80
N THR A 82 -33.75 -14.81 -15.09
CA THR A 82 -34.35 -13.47 -15.21
C THR A 82 -34.42 -12.76 -13.86
N CYS A 83 -34.51 -11.43 -13.88
CA CYS A 83 -34.69 -10.65 -12.66
C CYS A 83 -36.10 -10.81 -12.10
N PRO A 84 -36.25 -10.99 -10.77
CA PRO A 84 -37.55 -11.26 -10.15
C PRO A 84 -38.44 -10.01 -10.03
N SER A 85 -37.91 -8.82 -10.29
CA SER A 85 -38.63 -7.55 -10.19
C SER A 85 -38.55 -6.75 -11.50
N PRO A 86 -39.65 -6.15 -11.97
CA PRO A 86 -39.64 -5.24 -13.13
C PRO A 86 -38.80 -3.98 -12.92
N ALA A 87 -38.53 -3.61 -11.66
CA ALA A 87 -37.67 -2.47 -11.31
C ALA A 87 -36.17 -2.78 -11.44
N MET A 88 -35.81 -4.03 -11.72
CA MET A 88 -34.43 -4.48 -11.90
C MET A 88 -34.16 -4.78 -13.36
N ALA A 89 -33.04 -4.29 -13.87
CA ALA A 89 -32.53 -4.64 -15.19
C ALA A 89 -31.62 -5.87 -15.09
N LEU A 90 -31.80 -6.85 -15.98
CA LEU A 90 -30.87 -7.97 -16.10
C LEU A 90 -29.56 -7.45 -16.70
N LEU A 91 -28.51 -7.49 -15.89
CA LEU A 91 -27.17 -7.10 -16.31
C LEU A 91 -26.48 -8.24 -17.05
N ALA A 92 -26.55 -9.45 -16.50
CA ALA A 92 -25.97 -10.64 -17.10
C ALA A 92 -26.67 -11.91 -16.62
N SER A 93 -26.71 -12.93 -17.47
CA SER A 93 -27.12 -14.29 -17.10
C SER A 93 -25.97 -15.23 -17.45
N PRO A 94 -24.94 -15.33 -16.59
CA PRO A 94 -23.69 -16.01 -16.94
C PRO A 94 -23.89 -17.52 -17.18
N ARG A 95 -25.01 -18.10 -16.72
CA ARG A 95 -25.41 -19.48 -16.97
C ARG A 95 -26.92 -19.67 -16.73
N PRO A 96 -27.51 -20.79 -17.18
CA PRO A 96 -28.87 -21.14 -16.82
C PRO A 96 -29.04 -21.12 -15.29
N ASN A 97 -30.12 -20.47 -14.83
CA ASN A 97 -30.46 -20.30 -13.41
C ASN A 97 -29.54 -19.40 -12.59
N VAL A 98 -28.75 -18.50 -13.21
CA VAL A 98 -28.11 -17.39 -12.49
C VAL A 98 -28.39 -16.07 -13.20
N ALA A 99 -29.00 -15.12 -12.51
CA ALA A 99 -29.29 -13.78 -13.01
C ALA A 99 -28.58 -12.72 -12.17
N VAL A 100 -27.71 -11.93 -12.78
CA VAL A 100 -27.12 -10.72 -12.19
C VAL A 100 -27.99 -9.54 -12.59
N CYS A 101 -28.59 -8.88 -11.61
CA CYS A 101 -29.59 -7.85 -11.77
C CYS A 101 -29.12 -6.55 -11.12
N VAL A 102 -29.48 -5.41 -11.72
CA VAL A 102 -29.13 -4.09 -11.21
C VAL A 102 -30.34 -3.19 -11.08
N THR A 103 -30.30 -2.29 -10.10
CA THR A 103 -31.16 -1.09 -10.10
C THR A 103 -30.30 0.14 -10.41
N SER A 104 -30.93 1.16 -10.96
CA SER A 104 -30.24 2.39 -11.33
C SER A 104 -31.01 3.61 -10.82
N THR A 105 -30.27 4.70 -10.60
CA THR A 105 -30.77 5.98 -10.10
C THR A 105 -30.13 7.12 -10.91
N THR A 106 -30.56 8.36 -10.73
CA THR A 106 -29.90 9.48 -11.41
C THR A 106 -28.56 9.81 -10.77
N ALA A 107 -27.60 10.35 -11.52
CA ALA A 107 -26.30 10.77 -11.00
C ALA A 107 -26.46 11.85 -9.92
N GLN A 108 -27.47 12.72 -10.05
CA GLN A 108 -27.84 13.71 -9.04
C GLN A 108 -28.27 13.04 -7.72
N ASP A 109 -29.17 12.06 -7.80
CA ASP A 109 -29.64 11.33 -6.62
C ASP A 109 -28.52 10.49 -6.01
N ALA A 110 -27.66 9.89 -6.83
CA ALA A 110 -26.47 9.17 -6.36
C ALA A 110 -25.49 10.08 -5.63
N ARG A 111 -25.31 11.34 -6.06
CA ARG A 111 -24.47 12.33 -5.34
C ARG A 111 -25.08 12.72 -4.01
N ALA A 112 -26.39 13.00 -3.99
CA ALA A 112 -27.10 13.39 -2.78
C ALA A 112 -27.07 12.25 -1.74
N THR A 113 -27.39 11.04 -2.18
CA THR A 113 -27.51 9.86 -1.31
C THR A 113 -26.15 9.24 -0.97
N GLY A 114 -25.16 9.32 -1.86
CA GLY A 114 -23.86 8.66 -1.69
C GLY A 114 -23.92 7.13 -1.75
N HIS A 115 -25.04 6.56 -2.20
CA HIS A 115 -25.29 5.13 -2.30
C HIS A 115 -25.26 4.72 -3.77
N TYR A 116 -24.08 4.44 -4.29
CA TYR A 116 -23.93 4.01 -5.68
C TYR A 116 -22.77 3.02 -5.82
N VAL A 117 -22.82 2.22 -6.88
CA VAL A 117 -21.71 1.35 -7.25
C VAL A 117 -20.74 2.17 -8.09
N SER A 118 -19.53 2.36 -7.58
CA SER A 118 -18.50 3.05 -8.35
C SER A 118 -17.90 2.14 -9.42
N ASP A 119 -17.76 0.83 -9.12
CA ASP A 119 -17.16 -0.14 -10.04
C ASP A 119 -17.68 -1.57 -9.82
N LEU A 120 -17.68 -2.37 -10.89
CA LEU A 120 -18.10 -3.77 -10.94
C LEU A 120 -17.08 -4.60 -11.73
N ALA A 121 -16.70 -5.77 -11.21
CA ALA A 121 -15.75 -6.67 -11.87
C ALA A 121 -16.12 -8.16 -11.65
N VAL A 122 -15.71 -9.03 -12.55
CA VAL A 122 -15.86 -10.50 -12.41
C VAL A 122 -14.49 -11.16 -12.53
N THR A 123 -14.10 -12.01 -11.58
CA THR A 123 -12.79 -12.69 -11.57
C THR A 123 -12.95 -14.21 -11.51
N THR A 124 -11.97 -14.97 -11.99
CA THR A 124 -11.94 -16.46 -11.93
C THR A 124 -11.22 -17.00 -10.69
N VAL A 125 -10.79 -16.10 -9.80
CA VAL A 125 -10.06 -16.43 -8.58
C VAL A 125 -10.90 -15.98 -7.39
N ARG A 126 -11.02 -16.85 -6.39
CA ARG A 126 -11.68 -16.59 -5.10
C ARG A 126 -10.79 -15.64 -4.29
N ASN A 127 -10.74 -14.38 -4.71
CA ASN A 127 -9.95 -13.35 -4.05
C ASN A 127 -10.87 -12.59 -3.11
N TYR A 128 -10.90 -12.98 -1.85
CA TYR A 128 -11.30 -12.02 -0.83
C TYR A 128 -10.10 -11.07 -0.71
N ASN A 129 -10.27 -9.78 -1.07
CA ASN A 129 -9.25 -8.71 -1.15
C ASN A 129 -7.79 -9.15 -0.84
N THR A 130 -7.16 -9.70 -1.87
CA THR A 130 -5.72 -9.67 -2.07
C THR A 130 -5.30 -8.28 -2.59
N ASP A 131 -3.98 -8.04 -2.68
CA ASP A 131 -3.32 -6.74 -2.91
C ASP A 131 -3.75 -5.91 -4.15
N ASP A 132 -4.57 -6.45 -5.05
CA ASP A 132 -5.03 -5.75 -6.26
C ASP A 132 -6.38 -5.03 -6.10
N LEU A 133 -7.11 -5.25 -5.00
CA LEU A 133 -8.52 -4.85 -4.87
C LEU A 133 -8.86 -4.20 -3.51
N VAL A 134 -7.91 -3.48 -2.91
CA VAL A 134 -8.16 -2.60 -1.76
C VAL A 134 -9.27 -1.61 -2.15
N GLU A 135 -10.37 -1.58 -1.39
CA GLU A 135 -11.66 -0.88 -1.64
C GLU A 135 -12.80 -1.69 -2.28
N TRP A 136 -12.55 -2.89 -2.80
CA TRP A 136 -13.62 -3.71 -3.38
C TRP A 136 -14.27 -4.60 -2.31
N THR A 137 -15.54 -4.92 -2.53
CA THR A 137 -16.27 -5.96 -1.82
C THR A 137 -16.47 -7.13 -2.77
N THR A 138 -15.91 -8.28 -2.45
CA THR A 138 -16.20 -9.54 -3.16
C THR A 138 -17.52 -10.11 -2.67
N SER A 139 -18.45 -10.35 -3.58
CA SER A 139 -19.63 -11.17 -3.30
C SER A 139 -19.20 -12.64 -3.27
N PRO A 140 -19.55 -13.42 -2.24
CA PRO A 140 -19.13 -14.83 -2.11
C PRO A 140 -19.78 -15.76 -3.15
N ILE A 141 -20.56 -15.20 -4.07
CA ILE A 141 -21.33 -15.96 -5.05
C ILE A 141 -20.38 -16.42 -6.17
N ASN A 142 -20.08 -17.72 -6.17
CA ASN A 142 -19.46 -18.39 -7.31
C ASN A 142 -20.50 -18.49 -8.45
N LEU A 143 -20.39 -17.60 -9.44
CA LEU A 143 -21.19 -17.57 -10.66
C LEU A 143 -21.08 -18.88 -11.47
N LYS A 144 -20.05 -19.71 -11.22
CA LYS A 144 -19.90 -21.05 -11.81
C LYS A 144 -20.46 -22.19 -10.94
N ALA A 145 -20.88 -21.92 -9.70
CA ALA A 145 -21.48 -22.89 -8.77
C ALA A 145 -20.69 -24.22 -8.65
N GLU A 146 -19.36 -24.13 -8.63
CA GLU A 146 -18.48 -25.29 -8.44
C GLU A 146 -18.42 -25.67 -6.95
N THR A 147 -18.52 -26.96 -6.66
CA THR A 147 -18.66 -27.52 -5.31
C THR A 147 -17.33 -27.77 -4.60
N THR A 148 -16.20 -27.73 -5.32
CA THR A 148 -14.86 -27.98 -4.78
C THR A 148 -14.07 -26.68 -4.54
N PRO A 149 -13.44 -26.49 -3.36
CA PRO A 149 -12.74 -25.25 -3.00
C PRO A 149 -11.44 -24.94 -3.78
N SER A 150 -10.89 -25.91 -4.52
CA SER A 150 -9.64 -25.75 -5.26
C SER A 150 -9.87 -25.66 -6.77
N ALA A 151 -9.72 -24.43 -7.26
CA ALA A 151 -9.42 -24.01 -8.65
C ALA A 151 -10.61 -23.67 -9.60
N PHE A 152 -10.77 -22.35 -9.86
CA PHE A 152 -11.39 -21.69 -11.03
C PHE A 152 -12.88 -21.28 -11.05
N GLY A 153 -13.53 -21.04 -9.89
CA GLY A 153 -14.86 -20.40 -9.82
C GLY A 153 -14.88 -18.94 -10.32
N ALA A 154 -16.01 -18.43 -10.85
CA ALA A 154 -16.13 -17.01 -11.23
C ALA A 154 -16.84 -16.20 -10.13
N PHE A 155 -16.31 -15.06 -9.69
CA PHE A 155 -16.77 -14.28 -8.55
C PHE A 155 -17.06 -12.83 -8.95
N LEU A 156 -18.08 -12.21 -8.36
CA LEU A 156 -18.46 -10.82 -8.62
C LEU A 156 -17.90 -9.89 -7.54
N HIS A 157 -17.24 -8.80 -7.95
CA HIS A 157 -16.66 -7.77 -7.08
C HIS A 157 -17.34 -6.43 -7.32
N VAL A 158 -17.63 -5.71 -6.23
CA VAL A 158 -18.35 -4.44 -6.25
C VAL A 158 -17.61 -3.41 -5.39
N ARG A 159 -17.31 -2.22 -5.92
CA ARG A 159 -16.78 -1.10 -5.12
C ARG A 159 -17.88 -0.06 -4.84
N ARG A 160 -17.95 0.42 -3.59
CA ARG A 160 -18.98 1.38 -3.11
C ARG A 160 -18.36 2.46 -2.21
N PRO A 161 -18.82 3.72 -2.26
CA PRO A 161 -18.56 4.68 -1.19
C PRO A 161 -19.33 4.28 0.07
N VAL A 162 -18.68 4.33 1.23
CA VAL A 162 -19.32 3.91 2.50
C VAL A 162 -19.40 5.09 3.47
N ARG A 163 -20.61 5.36 3.98
CA ARG A 163 -20.91 6.37 5.01
C ARG A 163 -21.06 5.71 6.38
N ALA A 164 -20.77 6.47 7.44
CA ALA A 164 -20.97 6.04 8.83
C ALA A 164 -22.42 5.61 9.10
N ILE A 165 -22.64 4.63 9.97
CA ILE A 165 -23.96 4.24 10.45
C ILE A 165 -24.39 5.14 11.62
N SER A 166 -25.58 5.72 11.53
CA SER A 166 -26.14 6.64 12.51
C SER A 166 -27.42 6.14 13.19
N ALA A 167 -28.04 5.07 12.70
CA ALA A 167 -29.15 4.39 13.36
C ALA A 167 -29.30 2.94 12.87
N LEU A 168 -29.77 2.02 13.73
CA LEU A 168 -30.17 0.65 13.38
C LEU A 168 -31.58 0.34 13.87
N ARG A 169 -32.35 -0.43 13.10
CA ARG A 169 -33.71 -0.90 13.45
C ARG A 169 -33.94 -2.31 12.93
N VAL A 170 -34.65 -3.12 13.68
CA VAL A 170 -35.12 -4.43 13.23
C VAL A 170 -36.60 -4.33 12.93
N LEU A 171 -36.97 -4.81 11.76
CA LEU A 171 -38.35 -5.02 11.36
C LEU A 171 -38.66 -6.51 11.47
N ASN A 172 -39.74 -6.86 12.16
CA ASN A 172 -40.18 -8.25 12.34
C ASN A 172 -41.39 -8.53 11.45
N LYS A 173 -41.58 -9.81 11.08
CA LYS A 173 -42.70 -10.28 10.23
C LYS A 173 -42.77 -9.60 8.86
N VAL A 174 -41.61 -9.24 8.31
CA VAL A 174 -41.49 -8.73 6.94
C VAL A 174 -41.74 -9.90 5.98
N ASP A 175 -42.49 -9.65 4.91
CA ASP A 175 -42.68 -10.64 3.86
C ASP A 175 -41.33 -10.90 3.16
N ALA A 176 -40.98 -12.17 2.95
CA ALA A 176 -39.74 -12.59 2.29
C ALA A 176 -39.56 -11.97 0.87
N SER A 177 -40.66 -11.63 0.20
CA SER A 177 -40.64 -10.94 -1.09
C SER A 177 -40.29 -9.44 -1.00
N GLN A 178 -40.37 -8.86 0.20
CA GLN A 178 -40.16 -7.43 0.46
C GLN A 178 -38.87 -7.14 1.24
N THR A 179 -38.12 -8.16 1.66
CA THR A 179 -36.92 -8.04 2.51
C THR A 179 -35.90 -7.01 1.97
N ALA A 180 -35.73 -6.92 0.64
CA ALA A 180 -34.80 -5.99 0.01
C ALA A 180 -35.27 -4.51 0.05
N THR A 181 -36.57 -4.24 0.13
CA THR A 181 -37.17 -2.89 0.01
C THR A 181 -37.91 -2.42 1.28
N ALA A 182 -38.12 -3.31 2.26
CA ALA A 182 -38.93 -3.06 3.45
C ALA A 182 -38.43 -1.88 4.29
N CYS A 183 -37.11 -1.71 4.44
CA CYS A 183 -36.55 -0.61 5.22
C CYS A 183 -36.92 0.77 4.63
N GLN A 184 -36.88 0.91 3.31
CA GLN A 184 -37.27 2.16 2.65
C GLN A 184 -38.77 2.40 2.77
N ALA A 185 -39.57 1.35 2.57
CA ALA A 185 -41.02 1.43 2.57
C ALA A 185 -41.60 1.76 3.97
N GLN A 186 -41.02 1.18 5.03
CA GLN A 186 -41.56 1.31 6.38
C GLN A 186 -40.89 2.41 7.22
N LEU A 187 -39.60 2.68 7.00
CA LEU A 187 -38.82 3.64 7.80
C LEU A 187 -38.42 4.90 7.03
N GLY A 188 -38.62 4.93 5.71
CA GLY A 188 -38.33 6.07 4.84
C GLY A 188 -37.02 5.96 4.05
N SER A 189 -36.83 6.91 3.13
CA SER A 189 -35.80 6.87 2.08
C SER A 189 -34.34 6.98 2.56
N SER A 190 -34.07 7.28 3.83
CA SER A 190 -32.72 7.27 4.40
C SER A 190 -32.29 5.91 4.97
N TRP A 191 -33.24 4.97 5.09
CA TRP A 191 -33.01 3.63 5.63
C TRP A 191 -32.82 2.62 4.51
N ARG A 192 -31.95 1.65 4.74
CA ARG A 192 -31.64 0.58 3.78
C ARG A 192 -31.54 -0.74 4.52
N SER A 193 -31.94 -1.82 3.86
CA SER A 193 -31.57 -3.17 4.28
C SER A 193 -30.07 -3.35 4.00
N ALA A 194 -29.37 -4.10 4.84
CA ALA A 194 -27.93 -4.24 4.68
C ALA A 194 -27.51 -5.16 3.49
N GLY A 195 -28.45 -5.75 2.74
CA GLY A 195 -28.20 -6.57 1.53
C GLY A 195 -28.36 -8.08 1.76
N ASN A 196 -28.20 -8.88 0.69
CA ASN A 196 -28.62 -10.29 0.54
C ASN A 196 -28.05 -11.35 1.54
N GLY A 197 -27.46 -10.96 2.66
CA GLY A 197 -26.99 -11.87 3.69
C GLY A 197 -27.12 -11.33 5.10
N PHE A 198 -27.78 -10.20 5.28
CA PHE A 198 -27.74 -9.45 6.53
C PHE A 198 -28.90 -9.72 7.43
N LEU A 199 -28.69 -10.65 8.35
CA LEU A 199 -29.59 -10.96 9.47
C LEU A 199 -31.04 -10.99 8.99
N ASP A 200 -31.29 -11.70 7.88
CA ASP A 200 -32.56 -12.39 7.82
C ASP A 200 -32.42 -13.45 8.90
N ALA A 201 -33.09 -13.24 10.04
CA ALA A 201 -33.20 -14.31 11.01
C ALA A 201 -33.65 -15.54 10.22
N ALA A 202 -33.18 -16.73 10.58
CA ALA A 202 -33.40 -17.92 9.73
C ALA A 202 -34.88 -18.25 9.44
N ASP A 203 -35.82 -17.50 10.02
CA ASP A 203 -37.24 -17.52 9.74
C ASP A 203 -37.67 -16.78 8.44
N GLY A 204 -36.78 -16.05 7.77
CA GLY A 204 -37.06 -15.35 6.50
C GLY A 204 -38.02 -14.16 6.65
N LYS A 205 -38.18 -13.66 7.89
CA LYS A 205 -39.23 -12.70 8.26
C LYS A 205 -38.71 -11.49 9.03
N THR A 206 -37.40 -11.39 9.25
CA THR A 206 -36.83 -10.35 10.11
C THR A 206 -35.76 -9.60 9.35
N VAL A 207 -35.79 -8.26 9.35
CA VAL A 207 -34.87 -7.43 8.56
C VAL A 207 -34.17 -6.40 9.43
N LEU A 208 -32.84 -6.39 9.41
CA LEU A 208 -32.04 -5.31 9.99
C LEU A 208 -31.88 -4.15 8.99
N CYS A 209 -32.39 -2.99 9.38
CA CYS A 209 -32.32 -1.73 8.66
C CYS A 209 -31.25 -0.82 9.27
N ALA A 210 -30.40 -0.25 8.41
CA ALA A 210 -29.41 0.75 8.79
C ALA A 210 -29.74 2.12 8.18
N LYS A 211 -29.53 3.17 8.97
CA LYS A 211 -29.50 4.55 8.51
C LYS A 211 -28.06 5.01 8.51
N THR A 212 -27.66 5.66 7.43
CA THR A 212 -26.33 6.27 7.30
C THR A 212 -26.38 7.74 7.64
N LEU A 213 -25.24 8.26 8.10
CA LEU A 213 -25.08 9.65 8.45
C LEU A 213 -25.30 10.56 7.23
N ASP A 214 -26.07 11.63 7.46
CA ASP A 214 -26.20 12.73 6.51
C ASP A 214 -24.92 13.59 6.54
N PRO A 215 -24.26 13.86 5.40
CA PRO A 215 -23.09 14.72 5.31
C PRO A 215 -23.27 16.12 5.91
N ALA A 216 -24.51 16.62 5.96
CA ALA A 216 -24.83 17.94 6.48
C ALA A 216 -25.03 17.99 8.01
N ASP A 217 -25.15 16.83 8.68
CA ASP A 217 -25.52 16.79 10.11
C ASP A 217 -24.33 16.37 11.01
N THR A 218 -23.86 17.32 11.80
CA THR A 218 -22.74 17.14 12.74
C THR A 218 -23.19 16.72 14.15
N MET A 219 -24.50 16.68 14.43
CA MET A 219 -25.06 16.47 15.77
C MET A 219 -25.87 15.16 15.92
N THR A 220 -26.05 14.37 14.86
CA THR A 220 -26.76 13.08 14.95
C THR A 220 -25.99 12.06 15.81
N PRO A 221 -26.67 11.26 16.66
CA PRO A 221 -26.08 10.09 17.32
C PRO A 221 -25.46 9.11 16.31
N ARG A 222 -24.35 8.47 16.68
CA ARG A 222 -23.56 7.62 15.78
C ARG A 222 -23.24 6.28 16.39
N LEU A 223 -23.27 5.24 15.56
CA LEU A 223 -22.99 3.89 15.99
C LEU A 223 -21.48 3.70 16.04
N VAL A 224 -20.95 3.49 17.23
CA VAL A 224 -19.51 3.36 17.47
C VAL A 224 -19.10 1.93 17.82
N GLY A 225 -20.06 1.09 18.22
CA GLY A 225 -19.84 -0.30 18.56
C GLY A 225 -21.09 -1.16 18.36
N VAL A 226 -20.89 -2.43 18.01
CA VAL A 226 -21.94 -3.45 17.94
C VAL A 226 -21.40 -4.74 18.54
N SER A 227 -22.19 -5.36 19.42
CA SER A 227 -21.92 -6.70 19.95
C SER A 227 -23.20 -7.55 19.93
N LEU A 228 -23.03 -8.87 19.95
CA LEU A 228 -24.14 -9.82 20.02
C LEU A 228 -24.17 -10.44 21.41
N ALA A 229 -25.36 -10.54 21.99
CA ALA A 229 -25.59 -11.17 23.28
C ALA A 229 -26.76 -12.16 23.20
N GLY A 230 -26.78 -13.14 24.12
CA GLY A 230 -27.91 -14.05 24.26
C GLY A 230 -29.16 -13.31 24.75
N ALA A 231 -30.36 -13.83 24.44
CA ALA A 231 -31.63 -13.16 24.79
C ALA A 231 -31.82 -12.85 26.29
N SER A 232 -31.11 -13.57 27.17
CA SER A 232 -31.10 -13.37 28.63
C SER A 232 -29.93 -12.56 29.18
N ALA A 233 -28.94 -12.19 28.36
CA ALA A 233 -27.73 -11.48 28.80
C ALA A 233 -27.94 -9.95 28.87
N SER A 234 -27.43 -9.31 29.93
CA SER A 234 -27.32 -7.85 29.98
C SER A 234 -26.16 -7.38 29.10
N CYS A 235 -26.35 -6.25 28.43
CA CYS A 235 -25.32 -5.63 27.61
C CYS A 235 -24.72 -4.53 28.47
N ASP A 236 -23.86 -4.87 29.42
CA ASP A 236 -23.29 -3.89 30.35
C ASP A 236 -21.93 -3.38 29.85
N ASP A 237 -21.65 -2.11 30.18
CA ASP A 237 -20.41 -1.31 29.99
C ASP A 237 -20.40 -0.18 28.94
N GLY A 238 -21.54 0.36 28.50
CA GLY A 238 -21.57 1.55 27.63
C GLY A 238 -22.71 2.56 27.92
N PRO A 239 -22.58 3.85 27.53
CA PRO A 239 -23.63 4.85 27.72
C PRO A 239 -24.86 4.52 26.84
N SER A 240 -26.00 4.28 27.49
CA SER A 240 -27.32 3.94 26.90
C SER A 240 -27.30 2.94 25.73
N PRO A 241 -27.10 1.64 25.99
CA PRO A 241 -27.16 0.62 24.95
C PRO A 241 -28.60 0.40 24.49
N ASP A 242 -28.85 0.62 23.19
CA ASP A 242 -30.10 0.18 22.55
C ASP A 242 -30.00 -1.32 22.30
N LYS A 243 -31.01 -2.08 22.76
CA LYS A 243 -31.13 -3.51 22.48
C LYS A 243 -32.03 -3.74 21.28
N LEU A 244 -31.56 -4.57 20.35
CA LEU A 244 -32.30 -4.92 19.15
C LEU A 244 -32.47 -6.43 19.06
N ALA A 245 -33.69 -6.91 19.28
CA ALA A 245 -34.00 -8.34 19.23
C ALA A 245 -33.87 -8.86 17.80
N LEU A 246 -33.01 -9.86 17.60
CA LEU A 246 -32.84 -10.53 16.31
C LEU A 246 -33.62 -11.84 16.24
N SER A 247 -33.74 -12.53 17.37
CA SER A 247 -34.50 -13.78 17.49
C SER A 247 -34.90 -14.00 18.96
N ALA A 248 -35.55 -15.13 19.25
CA ALA A 248 -35.84 -15.55 20.63
C ALA A 248 -34.58 -15.88 21.44
N SER A 249 -33.42 -16.11 20.79
CA SER A 249 -32.17 -16.51 21.43
C SER A 249 -31.07 -15.45 21.37
N ALA A 250 -31.22 -14.38 20.58
CA ALA A 250 -30.16 -13.40 20.34
C ALA A 250 -30.65 -11.95 20.25
N VAL A 251 -29.84 -11.04 20.80
CA VAL A 251 -30.05 -9.58 20.77
C VAL A 251 -28.75 -8.87 20.36
N LEU A 252 -28.85 -7.82 19.55
CA LEU A 252 -27.74 -6.89 19.31
C LEU A 252 -27.72 -5.83 20.40
N ALA A 253 -26.53 -5.59 20.94
CA ALA A 253 -26.24 -4.43 21.76
C ALA A 253 -25.57 -3.36 20.91
N LEU A 254 -26.13 -2.15 20.93
CA LEU A 254 -25.65 -1.04 20.14
C LEU A 254 -25.08 0.04 21.04
N GLU A 255 -23.85 0.47 20.76
CA GLU A 255 -23.21 1.57 21.46
C GLU A 255 -23.31 2.85 20.62
N TRP A 256 -23.92 3.89 21.21
CA TRP A 256 -24.15 5.18 20.56
C TRP A 256 -23.30 6.28 21.20
N SER A 257 -22.69 7.10 20.36
CA SER A 257 -22.07 8.37 20.78
C SER A 257 -22.99 9.53 20.40
N SER A 258 -23.25 10.46 21.33
CA SER A 258 -23.98 11.72 21.10
C SER A 258 -23.05 12.92 21.32
N GLY A 259 -22.97 13.84 20.34
CA GLY A 259 -22.13 15.04 20.42
C GLY A 259 -21.50 15.47 19.10
N ALA A 260 -20.94 16.69 19.06
CA ALA A 260 -20.20 17.21 17.92
C ALA A 260 -18.93 16.37 17.67
N VAL A 261 -18.66 16.07 16.39
CA VAL A 261 -17.64 15.11 15.99
C VAL A 261 -16.24 15.70 16.12
N ALA A 262 -15.42 15.13 16.99
CA ALA A 262 -13.97 15.28 16.89
C ALA A 262 -13.45 14.42 15.71
N PRO A 263 -12.46 14.87 14.92
CA PRO A 263 -11.89 14.11 13.80
C PRO A 263 -11.33 12.72 14.16
N ARG A 264 -11.26 12.37 15.45
CA ARG A 264 -10.61 11.20 16.03
C ARG A 264 -11.60 10.21 16.69
N ALA A 265 -12.88 10.19 16.33
CA ALA A 265 -13.86 9.23 16.89
C ALA A 265 -13.98 7.98 16.00
N ARG A 266 -14.03 6.77 16.60
CA ARG A 266 -14.25 5.49 15.87
C ARG A 266 -15.74 5.36 15.59
N PHE A 267 -16.14 5.02 14.37
CA PHE A 267 -17.54 4.79 14.00
C PHE A 267 -17.65 3.59 13.07
N ILE A 268 -18.80 2.93 13.04
CA ILE A 268 -19.01 1.77 12.16
C ILE A 268 -19.39 2.24 10.76
N ALA A 269 -18.62 1.80 9.76
CA ALA A 269 -18.87 2.07 8.34
C ALA A 269 -19.67 0.97 7.67
N ASP A 270 -19.41 -0.30 8.00
CA ASP A 270 -20.07 -1.45 7.40
C ASP A 270 -20.32 -2.52 8.46
N LEU A 271 -21.48 -3.15 8.45
CA LEU A 271 -21.77 -4.39 9.19
C LEU A 271 -21.70 -5.51 8.15
N ARG A 272 -21.34 -6.75 8.51
CA ARG A 272 -21.36 -7.96 7.65
C ARG A 272 -21.85 -9.17 8.41
N LEU A 273 -22.89 -9.87 7.93
CA LEU A 273 -23.25 -11.19 8.44
C LEU A 273 -22.86 -12.27 7.44
N HIS A 274 -22.15 -13.29 7.90
CA HIS A 274 -21.77 -14.44 7.09
C HIS A 274 -22.38 -15.72 7.64
N ARG A 275 -23.15 -16.40 6.78
CA ARG A 275 -23.63 -17.75 6.99
C ARG A 275 -22.70 -18.70 6.27
N VAL A 276 -22.22 -19.73 6.95
CA VAL A 276 -21.37 -20.75 6.33
C VAL A 276 -22.20 -22.00 6.06
N ASP A 277 -22.17 -22.46 4.81
CA ASP A 277 -23.03 -23.55 4.34
C ASP A 277 -22.45 -24.96 4.56
N THR A 278 -21.19 -25.05 4.99
CA THR A 278 -20.52 -26.29 5.37
C THR A 278 -20.41 -26.38 6.89
N ALA A 279 -20.75 -27.53 7.47
CA ALA A 279 -20.46 -27.82 8.86
C ALA A 279 -18.95 -27.72 9.08
N PHE A 280 -18.52 -26.78 9.91
CA PHE A 280 -17.15 -26.72 10.41
C PHE A 280 -16.99 -27.87 11.43
N GLU A 281 -16.13 -28.84 11.15
CA GLU A 281 -15.65 -29.76 12.17
C GLU A 281 -14.41 -29.13 12.83
N GLY A 282 -14.58 -28.59 14.04
CA GLY A 282 -13.52 -27.98 14.85
C GLY A 282 -14.00 -26.76 15.63
N ASP A 283 -13.73 -26.73 16.94
CA ASP A 283 -14.19 -25.71 17.90
C ASP A 283 -13.47 -24.34 17.81
N ASP A 284 -12.96 -23.90 16.65
CA ASP A 284 -12.52 -22.51 16.50
C ASP A 284 -12.44 -22.03 15.04
N PRO A 285 -13.39 -21.22 14.57
CA PRO A 285 -13.33 -20.58 13.26
C PRO A 285 -12.92 -19.12 13.40
N THR A 286 -11.65 -18.81 13.12
CA THR A 286 -11.23 -17.46 12.72
C THR A 286 -11.75 -17.17 11.31
N ALA A 287 -13.08 -16.98 11.19
CA ALA A 287 -13.74 -16.53 9.98
C ALA A 287 -13.24 -15.15 9.48
N ALA A 288 -12.35 -14.50 10.24
CA ALA A 288 -11.52 -13.37 9.83
C ALA A 288 -10.56 -13.69 8.66
N GLU A 289 -10.27 -14.96 8.38
CA GLU A 289 -9.48 -15.37 7.21
C GLU A 289 -10.16 -15.10 5.85
N PHE A 290 -11.49 -14.88 5.83
CA PHE A 290 -12.27 -14.73 4.60
C PHE A 290 -12.71 -13.29 4.30
N LEU A 291 -12.42 -12.33 5.20
CA LEU A 291 -12.87 -10.94 5.05
C LEU A 291 -11.71 -9.96 5.18
N PRO A 292 -11.13 -9.53 4.05
CA PRO A 292 -10.10 -8.52 4.06
C PRO A 292 -10.67 -7.10 4.16
N GLY A 293 -9.81 -6.19 4.61
CA GLY A 293 -10.17 -4.90 5.18
C GLY A 293 -10.10 -4.93 6.72
N ARG A 294 -10.21 -3.78 7.39
CA ARG A 294 -10.25 -3.67 8.86
C ARG A 294 -11.60 -4.16 9.44
N PHE A 295 -12.02 -5.37 9.08
CA PHE A 295 -13.19 -6.02 9.65
C PHE A 295 -12.81 -6.71 10.96
N LYS A 296 -13.57 -6.43 12.02
CA LYS A 296 -13.47 -7.06 13.32
C LYS A 296 -14.64 -8.02 13.49
N LEU A 297 -14.38 -9.28 13.83
CA LEU A 297 -15.40 -10.21 14.28
C LEU A 297 -15.92 -9.71 15.64
N VAL A 298 -17.20 -9.37 15.73
CA VAL A 298 -17.81 -8.89 16.97
C VAL A 298 -18.70 -9.94 17.62
N ALA A 299 -19.08 -10.98 16.88
CA ALA A 299 -19.77 -12.12 17.45
C ALA A 299 -19.69 -13.38 16.57
N ASN A 300 -19.55 -14.52 17.26
CA ASN A 300 -19.71 -15.86 16.73
C ASN A 300 -20.78 -16.56 17.58
N GLN A 301 -22.06 -16.37 17.25
CA GLN A 301 -23.12 -17.18 17.85
C GLN A 301 -24.00 -17.78 16.76
N ASN A 302 -24.39 -19.02 17.01
CA ASN A 302 -25.33 -19.78 16.21
C ASN A 302 -26.72 -19.12 16.28
N LEU A 303 -26.95 -18.08 15.46
CA LEU A 303 -28.21 -17.30 15.41
C LEU A 303 -29.42 -18.15 14.98
N ASN A 304 -29.14 -19.34 14.49
CA ASN A 304 -30.03 -20.30 13.88
C ASN A 304 -29.39 -21.67 14.12
N SER A 305 -30.06 -22.53 14.89
CA SER A 305 -29.59 -23.78 15.51
C SER A 305 -29.01 -24.87 14.58
N GLU A 306 -28.79 -24.57 13.30
CA GLU A 306 -28.33 -25.50 12.28
C GLU A 306 -27.02 -25.09 11.60
N ARG A 307 -26.59 -23.80 11.66
CA ARG A 307 -25.36 -23.32 10.98
C ARG A 307 -24.71 -22.11 11.67
N PRO A 308 -23.41 -22.14 11.98
CA PRO A 308 -22.74 -21.02 12.64
C PRO A 308 -22.82 -19.76 11.79
N THR A 309 -23.17 -18.66 12.44
CA THR A 309 -23.35 -17.35 11.80
C THR A 309 -22.45 -16.33 12.50
N PHE A 310 -21.72 -15.56 11.69
CA PHE A 310 -20.70 -14.62 12.17
C PHE A 310 -21.09 -13.18 11.85
N LEU A 311 -20.96 -12.29 12.84
CA LEU A 311 -21.15 -10.86 12.67
C LEU A 311 -19.80 -10.14 12.68
N PHE A 312 -19.52 -9.42 11.60
CA PHE A 312 -18.33 -8.59 11.45
C PHE A 312 -18.72 -7.11 11.34
N VAL A 313 -17.85 -6.24 11.85
CA VAL A 313 -17.96 -4.79 11.68
C VAL A 313 -16.69 -4.26 11.04
N ARG A 314 -16.82 -3.31 10.12
CA ARG A 314 -15.69 -2.47 9.70
C ARG A 314 -15.86 -1.11 10.33
N ASP A 315 -14.94 -0.78 11.22
CA ASP A 315 -14.78 0.58 11.68
C ASP A 315 -14.38 1.42 10.48
N ALA A 316 -15.06 2.54 10.27
CA ALA A 316 -14.49 3.57 9.44
C ALA A 316 -13.12 3.89 10.00
N ALA A 317 -12.11 3.77 9.15
CA ALA A 317 -10.78 4.17 9.55
C ALA A 317 -10.90 5.57 10.17
N GLN A 318 -10.44 5.68 11.42
CA GLN A 318 -9.93 6.94 11.90
C GLN A 318 -9.06 7.49 10.75
N PRO A 319 -9.24 8.74 10.27
CA PRO A 319 -8.03 9.43 9.85
C PRO A 319 -7.13 9.28 11.07
N GLN A 320 -6.06 8.51 10.92
CA GLN A 320 -5.23 8.19 12.07
C GLN A 320 -4.94 9.50 12.77
N SER A 321 -5.07 9.48 14.10
CA SER A 321 -4.90 10.62 14.98
C SER A 321 -3.88 11.58 14.39
N GLN A 322 -4.20 12.87 14.39
CA GLN A 322 -3.19 13.92 14.49
C GLN A 322 -2.30 13.60 15.71
N PHE A 323 -1.38 12.64 15.56
CA PHE A 323 -0.06 12.80 16.06
C PHE A 323 0.39 14.07 15.39
N VAL A 324 0.59 15.12 16.18
CA VAL A 324 1.57 16.10 15.79
C VAL A 324 2.89 15.33 15.83
N VAL A 325 3.16 14.56 14.78
CA VAL A 325 4.52 14.30 14.36
C VAL A 325 5.09 15.72 14.28
N PRO A 326 6.09 16.07 15.10
CA PRO A 326 6.77 17.34 14.91
C PRO A 326 7.11 17.37 13.42
N THR A 327 6.57 18.35 12.69
CA THR A 327 7.03 18.58 11.34
C THR A 327 8.54 18.65 11.45
N ALA A 328 9.24 17.75 10.75
CA ALA A 328 10.70 17.81 10.70
C ALA A 328 11.05 19.28 10.43
N PRO A 329 12.02 19.87 11.16
CA PRO A 329 12.35 21.28 10.99
C PRO A 329 12.48 21.57 9.50
N GLU A 330 11.82 22.63 9.01
CA GLU A 330 11.83 22.94 7.58
C GLU A 330 13.29 23.04 7.12
N ARG A 331 13.73 22.06 6.33
CA ARG A 331 15.11 21.98 5.85
C ARG A 331 15.22 22.77 4.56
N PRO A 332 16.39 23.40 4.29
CA PRO A 332 16.62 23.97 2.97
C PRO A 332 16.45 22.88 1.91
N PRO A 333 15.89 23.19 0.73
CA PRO A 333 15.78 22.20 -0.34
C PRO A 333 17.16 21.64 -0.71
N LEU A 334 17.26 20.33 -0.89
CA LEU A 334 18.46 19.72 -1.46
C LEU A 334 18.67 20.26 -2.86
N GLN A 335 19.90 20.62 -3.21
CA GLN A 335 20.23 21.18 -4.52
C GLN A 335 21.30 20.34 -5.20
N ALA A 336 21.16 20.15 -6.51
CA ALA A 336 22.24 19.60 -7.32
C ALA A 336 23.39 20.61 -7.41
N VAL A 337 24.61 20.10 -7.59
CA VAL A 337 25.81 20.91 -7.78
C VAL A 337 25.99 21.23 -9.25
N ALA A 338 26.10 22.52 -9.57
CA ALA A 338 26.45 22.99 -10.90
C ALA A 338 27.94 22.75 -11.18
N LYS A 339 28.24 22.08 -12.29
CA LYS A 339 29.57 21.84 -12.84
C LYS A 339 29.64 22.48 -14.23
N SER A 340 30.85 22.73 -14.74
CA SER A 340 31.03 23.21 -16.12
C SER A 340 30.42 22.27 -17.18
N SER A 341 30.30 20.98 -16.86
CA SER A 341 29.74 19.95 -17.73
C SER A 341 28.25 19.68 -17.54
N GLY A 342 27.55 20.39 -16.64
CA GLY A 342 26.13 20.19 -16.33
C GLY A 342 25.84 20.14 -14.82
N LEU A 343 24.93 19.27 -14.38
CA LEU A 343 24.61 19.09 -12.95
C LEU A 343 25.10 17.74 -12.42
N SER A 344 25.36 17.65 -11.13
CA SER A 344 25.55 16.38 -10.43
C SER A 344 25.04 16.42 -9.00
N PHE A 345 24.71 15.25 -8.46
CA PHE A 345 24.41 15.06 -7.05
C PHE A 345 25.01 13.73 -6.60
N LYS A 346 25.96 13.78 -5.65
CA LYS A 346 26.71 12.64 -5.15
C LYS A 346 26.18 12.20 -3.79
N ILE A 347 25.81 10.93 -3.70
CA ILE A 347 25.33 10.27 -2.48
C ILE A 347 26.36 9.25 -2.04
N LEU A 348 26.76 9.28 -0.77
CA LEU A 348 27.47 8.17 -0.13
C LEU A 348 26.46 7.30 0.62
N GLN A 349 26.37 6.03 0.24
CA GLN A 349 25.56 5.03 0.94
C GLN A 349 26.41 4.36 2.02
N LEU A 350 25.96 4.45 3.27
CA LEU A 350 26.52 3.73 4.41
C LEU A 350 25.52 2.67 4.86
N ALA A 351 25.87 1.40 4.70
CA ALA A 351 25.02 0.26 5.06
C ALA A 351 25.64 -0.49 6.23
N ASP A 352 24.79 -0.95 7.16
CA ASP A 352 25.14 -1.94 8.17
C ASP A 352 26.33 -1.50 9.03
N LEU A 353 26.20 -0.34 9.69
CA LEU A 353 27.25 0.22 10.55
C LEU A 353 27.25 -0.43 11.93
N HIS A 354 26.07 -0.72 12.48
CA HIS A 354 25.87 -1.31 13.80
C HIS A 354 26.62 -0.57 14.92
N TYR A 355 26.52 0.76 14.98
CA TYR A 355 27.10 1.48 16.13
C TYR A 355 26.46 1.02 17.43
N THR A 356 27.30 0.67 18.40
CA THR A 356 26.90 0.28 19.76
C THR A 356 26.93 1.46 20.72
N GLY A 357 27.64 2.53 20.36
CA GLY A 357 27.91 3.68 21.24
C GLY A 357 29.16 3.49 22.11
N PHE A 358 29.96 2.45 21.82
CA PHE A 358 31.19 2.14 22.51
C PHE A 358 32.34 2.03 21.52
N ASP A 359 33.16 3.07 21.44
CA ASP A 359 34.31 3.15 20.53
C ASP A 359 35.28 1.96 20.63
N GLN A 360 35.40 1.34 21.80
CA GLN A 360 36.29 0.20 22.04
C GLN A 360 35.63 -1.17 21.79
N PHE A 361 34.40 -1.20 21.28
CA PHE A 361 33.71 -2.46 20.98
C PHE A 361 34.50 -3.24 19.92
N PRO A 362 34.93 -4.48 20.22
CA PRO A 362 35.82 -5.24 19.34
C PRO A 362 35.08 -5.68 18.07
N CYS A 363 35.80 -5.72 16.95
CA CYS A 363 35.22 -6.17 15.68
C CYS A 363 34.87 -7.65 15.67
N LEU A 364 33.65 -7.95 15.21
CA LEU A 364 33.28 -9.25 14.68
C LEU A 364 33.92 -9.41 13.30
N ASN A 365 34.62 -10.53 13.12
CA ASN A 365 35.22 -10.93 11.83
C ASN A 365 36.04 -9.82 11.14
N PRO A 366 37.11 -9.29 11.77
CA PRO A 366 37.91 -8.24 11.17
C PRO A 366 38.52 -8.70 9.83
N PRO A 367 38.67 -7.80 8.85
CA PRO A 367 39.40 -8.09 7.61
C PRO A 367 40.82 -8.61 7.90
N ALA A 368 41.34 -9.46 7.02
CA ALA A 368 42.66 -10.04 7.18
C ALA A 368 43.76 -8.96 7.36
N GLY A 369 44.63 -9.15 8.36
CA GLY A 369 45.75 -8.24 8.66
C GLY A 369 45.42 -7.07 9.60
N LEU A 370 44.17 -6.95 10.09
CA LEU A 370 43.76 -5.92 11.04
C LEU A 370 43.68 -6.49 12.47
N GLU A 371 44.81 -6.47 13.19
CA GLU A 371 44.92 -7.06 14.54
C GLU A 371 44.22 -6.26 15.64
N ALA A 372 44.24 -4.92 15.55
CA ALA A 372 43.53 -4.02 16.45
C ALA A 372 42.35 -3.37 15.72
N CYS A 373 41.17 -3.99 15.86
CA CYS A 373 39.93 -3.53 15.22
C CYS A 373 38.84 -3.30 16.26
N THR A 374 38.28 -2.09 16.25
CA THR A 374 37.15 -1.69 17.11
C THR A 374 36.13 -0.85 16.35
N GLU A 375 35.02 -0.49 16.99
CA GLU A 375 34.06 0.50 16.51
C GLU A 375 34.75 1.83 16.11
N ALA A 376 35.77 2.29 16.85
CA ALA A 376 36.56 3.46 16.49
C ALA A 376 37.27 3.31 15.12
N THR A 377 37.64 2.09 14.74
CA THR A 377 38.19 1.80 13.41
C THR A 377 37.15 2.02 12.31
N MET A 378 35.88 1.66 12.55
CA MET A 378 34.77 2.02 11.65
C MET A 378 34.59 3.52 11.62
N THR A 379 34.60 4.21 12.77
CA THR A 379 34.46 5.66 12.82
C THR A 379 35.52 6.36 11.98
N GLN A 380 36.78 5.91 12.04
CA GLN A 380 37.85 6.43 11.18
C GLN A 380 37.56 6.15 9.70
N PHE A 381 37.16 4.94 9.35
CA PHE A 381 36.83 4.58 7.97
C PHE A 381 35.70 5.45 7.40
N VAL A 382 34.62 5.66 8.15
CA VAL A 382 33.51 6.53 7.75
C VAL A 382 34.00 7.96 7.54
N ASN A 383 34.84 8.49 8.45
CA ASN A 383 35.43 9.82 8.28
C ASN A 383 36.29 9.92 7.02
N ASP A 384 37.14 8.93 6.75
CA ASP A 384 37.99 8.92 5.56
C ASP A 384 37.15 8.85 4.27
N LEU A 385 36.05 8.09 4.27
CA LEU A 385 35.09 8.05 3.16
C LEU A 385 34.49 9.44 2.90
N LEU A 386 34.05 10.13 3.96
CA LEU A 386 33.49 11.47 3.86
C LEU A 386 34.52 12.48 3.31
N ASP A 387 35.78 12.37 3.72
CA ASP A 387 36.85 13.29 3.31
C ASP A 387 37.33 13.04 1.86
N VAL A 388 37.39 11.78 1.45
CA VAL A 388 37.78 11.39 0.08
C VAL A 388 36.66 11.64 -0.91
N GLU A 389 35.42 11.27 -0.59
CA GLU A 389 34.31 11.38 -1.53
C GLU A 389 33.65 12.76 -1.55
N LYS A 390 33.66 13.48 -0.42
CA LYS A 390 32.98 14.78 -0.27
C LYS A 390 31.56 14.73 -0.83
N PRO A 391 30.70 13.85 -0.30
CA PRO A 391 29.36 13.67 -0.84
C PRO A 391 28.49 14.91 -0.63
N ASP A 392 27.55 15.12 -1.54
CA ASP A 392 26.51 16.14 -1.41
C ASP A 392 25.43 15.70 -0.42
N PHE A 393 25.29 14.38 -0.22
CA PHE A 393 24.32 13.77 0.67
C PHE A 393 24.78 12.39 1.17
N VAL A 394 24.37 11.99 2.36
CA VAL A 394 24.60 10.64 2.88
C VAL A 394 23.28 9.91 3.09
N VAL A 395 23.20 8.65 2.66
CA VAL A 395 22.07 7.78 3.00
C VAL A 395 22.57 6.64 3.86
N PHE A 396 22.01 6.50 5.06
CA PHE A 396 22.21 5.32 5.87
C PHE A 396 21.11 4.30 5.57
N THR A 397 21.49 3.08 5.16
CA THR A 397 20.54 2.07 4.65
C THR A 397 20.19 0.97 5.65
N GLY A 398 19.99 1.36 6.91
CA GLY A 398 19.55 0.47 7.98
C GLY A 398 20.70 -0.23 8.71
N ASP A 399 20.34 -0.80 9.86
CA ASP A 399 21.25 -1.29 10.88
C ASP A 399 22.31 -0.24 11.21
N ASN A 400 21.82 0.97 11.45
CA ASN A 400 22.63 2.14 11.73
C ASN A 400 23.25 2.01 13.13
N VAL A 401 22.44 1.49 14.07
CA VAL A 401 22.83 1.18 15.44
C VAL A 401 22.45 -0.25 15.81
N GLN A 402 23.19 -0.83 16.74
CA GLN A 402 22.87 -2.12 17.37
C GLN A 402 23.20 -2.02 18.85
N VAL A 403 22.23 -1.60 19.66
CA VAL A 403 22.44 -1.35 21.09
C VAL A 403 21.94 -2.50 21.95
N PHE A 404 22.74 -2.84 22.96
CA PHE A 404 22.42 -3.91 23.93
C PHE A 404 21.72 -3.38 25.20
N GLN A 405 21.70 -2.05 25.37
CA GLN A 405 21.00 -1.36 26.46
C GLN A 405 20.36 -0.09 25.91
N ALA A 406 19.16 0.24 26.38
CA ALA A 406 18.35 1.30 25.77
C ALA A 406 18.90 2.72 25.96
N ASP A 407 19.66 2.95 27.04
CA ASP A 407 20.28 4.23 27.41
C ASP A 407 21.47 4.61 26.52
N LEU A 408 22.13 3.63 25.89
CA LEU A 408 23.28 3.85 24.99
C LEU A 408 22.88 4.37 23.61
N ARG A 409 21.59 4.38 23.31
CA ARG A 409 21.10 4.64 21.96
C ARG A 409 21.32 6.05 21.48
N GLN A 410 21.18 7.02 22.38
CA GLN A 410 21.54 8.39 22.04
C GLN A 410 23.02 8.47 21.68
N ALA A 411 23.90 7.82 22.47
CA ALA A 411 25.33 7.77 22.20
C ALA A 411 25.65 7.04 20.87
N ALA A 412 24.99 5.91 20.59
CA ALA A 412 25.15 5.17 19.33
C ALA A 412 24.71 5.99 18.12
N MET A 413 23.55 6.66 18.20
CA MET A 413 23.07 7.56 17.15
C MET A 413 23.96 8.81 17.01
N ASP A 414 24.48 9.34 18.11
CA ASP A 414 25.47 10.43 18.12
C ASP A 414 26.75 10.01 17.40
N ALA A 415 27.29 8.82 17.71
CA ALA A 415 28.47 8.27 17.07
C ALA A 415 28.24 8.01 15.56
N ALA A 416 27.13 7.36 15.20
CA ALA A 416 26.78 7.07 13.80
C ALA A 416 26.67 8.33 12.93
N THR A 417 26.19 9.43 13.51
CA THR A 417 25.95 10.70 12.80
C THR A 417 27.06 11.73 12.97
N ALA A 418 28.04 11.50 13.85
CA ALA A 418 29.06 12.48 14.22
C ALA A 418 29.83 13.01 13.01
N GLY A 419 30.24 12.13 12.10
CA GLY A 419 31.06 12.50 10.94
C GLY A 419 30.32 13.42 9.95
N VAL A 420 29.04 13.17 9.71
CA VAL A 420 28.20 13.97 8.80
C VAL A 420 27.76 15.27 9.46
N GLU A 421 27.44 15.25 10.75
CA GLU A 421 27.07 16.44 11.52
C GLU A 421 28.24 17.42 11.65
N ALA A 422 29.45 16.94 11.95
CA ALA A 422 30.65 17.77 12.03
C ALA A 422 30.97 18.47 10.71
N ARG A 423 30.69 17.81 9.58
CA ARG A 423 30.90 18.35 8.22
C ARG A 423 29.70 19.09 7.66
N LYS A 424 28.58 19.14 8.40
CA LYS A 424 27.30 19.72 7.97
C LYS A 424 26.77 19.11 6.67
N ILE A 425 27.07 17.83 6.43
CA ILE A 425 26.62 17.11 5.25
C ILE A 425 25.18 16.67 5.51
N PRO A 426 24.22 17.04 4.64
CA PRO A 426 22.84 16.60 4.79
C PRO A 426 22.74 15.08 4.62
N TYR A 427 21.88 14.44 5.40
CA TYR A 427 21.73 12.98 5.35
C TYR A 427 20.32 12.50 5.67
N ALA A 428 20.01 11.27 5.30
CA ALA A 428 18.75 10.58 5.60
C ALA A 428 19.00 9.11 5.97
N MET A 429 18.01 8.49 6.60
CA MET A 429 18.10 7.13 7.15
C MET A 429 16.86 6.32 6.77
N VAL A 430 17.07 5.05 6.41
CA VAL A 430 16.09 3.98 6.62
C VAL A 430 16.56 3.10 7.77
N PHE A 431 15.65 2.28 8.30
CA PHE A 431 15.90 1.45 9.47
C PHE A 431 15.93 -0.03 9.08
N GLY A 432 16.86 -0.76 9.69
CA GLY A 432 17.02 -2.20 9.55
C GLY A 432 16.49 -2.96 10.76
N ASN A 433 16.67 -4.27 10.80
CA ASN A 433 16.15 -5.11 11.86
C ASN A 433 16.86 -4.90 13.22
N HIS A 434 18.12 -4.47 13.23
CA HIS A 434 18.88 -4.24 14.47
C HIS A 434 18.58 -2.87 15.13
N ASP A 435 18.07 -1.91 14.36
CA ASP A 435 17.81 -0.55 14.84
C ASP A 435 16.75 -0.50 15.98
N ASP A 436 15.82 -1.46 16.01
CA ASP A 436 14.72 -1.57 16.98
C ASP A 436 14.70 -2.90 17.77
N GLU A 437 15.84 -3.59 17.83
CA GLU A 437 16.04 -4.74 18.71
C GLU A 437 16.12 -4.38 20.20
N ASN A 438 16.09 -5.41 21.04
CA ASN A 438 16.28 -5.33 22.49
C ASN A 438 15.23 -4.46 23.21
N GLY A 439 13.98 -4.57 22.77
CA GLY A 439 12.82 -3.97 23.44
C GLY A 439 12.62 -2.49 23.14
N PHE A 440 13.16 -2.02 22.02
CA PHE A 440 13.08 -0.62 21.64
C PHE A 440 12.05 -0.33 20.54
N PRO A 441 11.21 0.70 20.69
CA PRO A 441 10.30 1.09 19.63
C PRO A 441 11.02 1.81 18.47
N ARG A 442 10.82 1.34 17.23
CA ARG A 442 11.28 2.01 16.00
C ARG A 442 10.89 3.49 15.92
N GLU A 443 9.76 3.87 16.52
CA GLU A 443 9.29 5.25 16.64
C GLU A 443 10.27 6.17 17.40
N GLU A 444 11.04 5.64 18.34
CA GLU A 444 11.96 6.46 19.10
C GLU A 444 13.28 6.70 18.35
N ILE A 445 13.77 5.77 17.52
CA ILE A 445 14.99 6.01 16.71
C ILE A 445 14.71 7.02 15.61
N VAL A 446 13.54 6.95 14.96
CA VAL A 446 13.17 7.94 13.93
C VAL A 446 13.02 9.33 14.56
N ARG A 447 12.52 9.43 15.79
CA ARG A 447 12.47 10.69 16.55
C ARG A 447 13.86 11.26 16.82
N ILE A 448 14.82 10.41 17.24
CA ILE A 448 16.21 10.84 17.45
C ILE A 448 16.80 11.32 16.12
N ALA A 449 16.65 10.55 15.04
CA ALA A 449 17.15 10.91 13.72
C ALA A 449 16.59 12.26 13.24
N MET A 450 15.28 12.46 13.34
CA MET A 450 14.61 13.72 12.96
C MET A 450 15.07 14.93 13.78
N SER A 451 15.49 14.74 15.03
CA SER A 451 15.93 15.83 15.90
C SER A 451 17.30 16.40 15.53
N LYS A 452 18.09 15.68 14.72
CA LYS A 452 19.47 16.03 14.38
C LYS A 452 19.55 17.21 13.39
N PRO A 453 20.50 18.15 13.55
CA PRO A 453 20.54 19.38 12.76
C PRO A 453 20.61 19.22 11.23
N HIS A 454 21.32 18.20 10.72
CA HIS A 454 21.49 18.01 9.27
C HIS A 454 20.71 16.80 8.73
N SER A 455 19.84 16.19 9.55
CA SER A 455 19.00 15.09 9.11
C SER A 455 17.77 15.56 8.34
N TYR A 456 17.53 14.88 7.22
CA TYR A 456 16.35 14.94 6.35
C TYR A 456 15.45 13.71 6.53
N THR A 457 15.78 12.82 7.48
CA THR A 457 14.94 11.68 7.82
C THR A 457 13.57 12.19 8.26
N GLN A 458 12.51 11.56 7.78
CA GLN A 458 11.14 11.85 8.18
C GLN A 458 10.47 10.58 8.67
N ARG A 459 9.54 10.71 9.61
CA ARG A 459 8.72 9.57 10.04
C ARG A 459 7.85 9.02 8.90
N GLY A 460 7.33 9.90 8.05
CA GLY A 460 6.31 9.55 7.07
C GLY A 460 4.89 9.64 7.64
N PRO A 461 3.87 9.38 6.80
CA PRO A 461 2.47 9.43 7.21
C PRO A 461 2.17 8.47 8.36
N SER A 462 1.25 8.84 9.26
CA SER A 462 0.85 7.95 10.37
C SER A 462 0.09 6.72 9.87
N ASP A 463 -0.72 6.89 8.83
CA ASP A 463 -1.56 5.86 8.23
C ASP A 463 -0.84 4.87 7.32
N VAL A 464 0.47 4.99 7.19
CA VAL A 464 1.35 4.06 6.46
C VAL A 464 2.10 3.19 7.47
N ASP A 465 2.17 1.87 7.23
CA ASP A 465 2.87 0.94 8.14
C ASP A 465 4.38 1.24 8.23
N GLY A 466 4.95 1.03 9.41
CA GLY A 466 6.35 1.33 9.71
C GLY A 466 6.64 2.83 9.90
N VAL A 467 7.92 3.19 9.97
CA VAL A 467 8.41 4.56 10.08
C VAL A 467 9.63 4.77 9.19
N GLY A 468 9.83 5.99 8.70
CA GLY A 468 10.88 6.23 7.70
C GLY A 468 10.38 6.04 6.26
N ASN A 469 9.07 6.19 6.03
CA ASN A 469 8.47 6.17 4.70
C ASN A 469 8.32 7.60 4.15
N TYR A 470 9.20 8.04 3.27
CA TYR A 470 9.19 9.42 2.76
C TYR A 470 9.89 9.58 1.41
N GLU A 471 9.79 10.77 0.84
CA GLU A 471 10.53 11.15 -0.35
C GLU A 471 11.35 12.42 -0.11
N LEU A 472 12.46 12.53 -0.84
CA LEU A 472 13.26 13.75 -0.93
C LEU A 472 13.52 14.09 -2.40
N GLY A 473 13.29 15.35 -2.76
CA GLY A 473 13.58 15.88 -4.09
C GLY A 473 14.88 16.70 -4.10
N VAL A 474 15.69 16.52 -5.14
CA VAL A 474 16.87 17.35 -5.41
C VAL A 474 16.50 18.40 -6.45
N LYS A 475 16.68 19.66 -6.11
CA LYS A 475 16.28 20.82 -6.93
C LYS A 475 17.39 21.29 -7.86
N ALA A 476 17.00 21.84 -9.01
CA ALA A 476 17.90 22.58 -9.89
C ALA A 476 18.41 23.87 -9.20
N PRO A 477 19.73 24.12 -9.14
CA PRO A 477 20.28 25.31 -8.48
C PRO A 477 20.10 26.59 -9.31
N ALA A 478 19.96 26.45 -10.63
CA ALA A 478 19.82 27.52 -11.60
C ALA A 478 19.05 27.04 -12.83
N ASP A 479 18.57 27.97 -13.67
CA ASP A 479 17.94 27.63 -14.95
C ASP A 479 18.93 26.95 -15.90
N GLY A 480 18.45 25.97 -16.66
CA GLY A 480 19.26 25.30 -17.67
C GLY A 480 18.48 24.23 -18.46
N PRO A 481 19.18 23.38 -19.23
CA PRO A 481 18.56 22.28 -19.99
C PRO A 481 17.79 21.26 -19.12
N TRP A 482 18.05 21.24 -17.82
CA TRP A 482 17.39 20.44 -16.80
C TRP A 482 16.09 21.05 -16.25
N GLY A 483 15.72 22.26 -16.68
CA GLY A 483 14.54 22.98 -16.21
C GLY A 483 14.88 24.27 -15.46
N ALA A 484 13.85 24.92 -14.93
CA ALA A 484 13.97 26.16 -14.18
C ALA A 484 14.55 25.92 -12.77
N ARG A 485 15.20 26.94 -12.21
CA ARG A 485 15.65 26.93 -10.81
C ARG A 485 14.52 26.51 -9.88
N GLY A 486 14.80 25.57 -8.99
CA GLY A 486 13.84 25.08 -8.00
C GLY A 486 12.95 23.91 -8.45
N THR A 487 13.03 23.45 -9.70
CA THR A 487 12.35 22.21 -10.13
C THR A 487 13.09 20.97 -9.66
N ASP A 488 12.37 19.87 -9.43
CA ASP A 488 12.99 18.57 -9.13
C ASP A 488 13.73 18.04 -10.35
N VAL A 489 14.98 17.60 -10.13
CA VAL A 489 15.83 17.01 -11.16
C VAL A 489 16.24 15.57 -10.84
N PHE A 490 16.17 15.18 -9.56
CA PHE A 490 16.33 13.81 -9.08
C PHE A 490 15.47 13.58 -7.84
N ARG A 491 15.00 12.35 -7.62
CA ARG A 491 14.18 11.99 -6.45
C ARG A 491 14.74 10.77 -5.72
N MET A 492 14.55 10.74 -4.41
CA MET A 492 14.90 9.62 -3.55
C MET A 492 13.68 9.20 -2.76
N TYR A 493 13.32 7.92 -2.81
CA TYR A 493 12.27 7.32 -1.99
C TYR A 493 12.91 6.48 -0.89
N PHE A 494 12.35 6.52 0.31
CA PHE A 494 12.82 5.81 1.50
C PHE A 494 11.65 4.99 2.04
N LEU A 495 11.85 3.69 2.25
CA LEU A 495 10.81 2.79 2.76
C LEU A 495 11.33 1.99 3.96
N ASP A 496 10.44 1.76 4.93
CA ASP A 496 10.68 0.89 6.07
C ASP A 496 10.47 -0.58 5.71
N SER A 497 11.54 -1.34 5.52
CA SER A 497 11.42 -2.79 5.31
C SER A 497 11.12 -3.58 6.59
N HIS A 498 10.93 -2.89 7.73
CA HIS A 498 10.67 -3.46 9.05
C HIS A 498 11.88 -4.29 9.55
N GLY A 499 11.65 -5.21 10.48
CA GLY A 499 12.67 -6.11 11.03
C GLY A 499 12.19 -7.56 11.03
N TYR A 500 11.42 -7.93 12.06
CA TYR A 500 10.92 -9.30 12.24
C TYR A 500 9.40 -9.38 12.14
N PRO A 501 8.84 -10.44 11.54
CA PRO A 501 7.39 -10.57 11.43
C PRO A 501 6.75 -10.66 12.81
N ASP A 502 5.63 -9.97 13.00
CA ASP A 502 4.77 -10.18 14.16
C ASP A 502 4.16 -11.59 14.10
N ARG A 503 4.76 -12.53 14.84
CA ARG A 503 4.31 -13.94 14.89
C ARG A 503 2.96 -14.11 15.57
N THR A 504 2.51 -13.13 16.35
CA THR A 504 1.17 -13.16 16.96
C THR A 504 0.11 -12.82 15.92
N LYS A 505 0.42 -11.88 15.02
CA LYS A 505 -0.44 -11.48 13.90
C LYS A 505 -0.34 -12.41 12.68
N TYR A 506 0.83 -12.99 12.44
CA TYR A 506 1.13 -13.83 11.28
C TYR A 506 1.73 -15.20 11.67
N PRO A 507 1.00 -16.03 12.45
CA PRO A 507 1.55 -17.27 13.02
C PRO A 507 1.92 -18.33 11.97
N LEU A 508 1.31 -18.29 10.78
CA LEU A 508 1.54 -19.25 9.70
C LEU A 508 2.56 -18.77 8.65
N VAL A 509 3.04 -17.53 8.75
CA VAL A 509 4.02 -17.00 7.80
C VAL A 509 5.41 -17.50 8.16
N SER A 510 5.97 -18.41 7.35
CA SER A 510 7.34 -18.91 7.49
C SER A 510 8.34 -17.99 6.79
N SER A 511 8.49 -16.76 7.30
CA SER A 511 9.55 -15.83 6.90
C SER A 511 10.45 -15.53 8.10
N SER A 512 11.76 -15.43 7.91
CA SER A 512 12.68 -14.99 8.97
C SER A 512 12.56 -13.49 9.23
N TYR A 513 12.37 -12.73 8.15
CA TYR A 513 12.32 -11.28 8.16
C TYR A 513 10.98 -10.75 7.69
N ASP A 514 10.64 -9.57 8.19
CA ASP A 514 9.41 -8.90 7.79
C ASP A 514 9.52 -8.31 6.37
N TRP A 515 8.44 -7.72 5.87
CA TRP A 515 8.33 -7.22 4.50
C TRP A 515 7.67 -5.85 4.43
N VAL A 516 7.93 -5.12 3.34
CA VAL A 516 7.24 -3.87 3.01
C VAL A 516 5.74 -4.14 2.84
N LYS A 517 4.90 -3.40 3.59
CA LYS A 517 3.46 -3.62 3.65
C LYS A 517 2.73 -2.98 2.46
N PRO A 518 1.51 -3.46 2.12
CA PRO A 518 0.71 -2.88 1.05
C PRO A 518 0.48 -1.36 1.18
N SER A 519 0.30 -0.84 2.40
CA SER A 519 0.12 0.60 2.65
C SER A 519 1.34 1.45 2.24
N GLN A 520 2.55 0.90 2.39
CA GLN A 520 3.80 1.56 1.99
C GLN A 520 3.98 1.55 0.48
N ILE A 521 3.55 0.47 -0.18
CA ILE A 521 3.55 0.35 -1.64
C ILE A 521 2.55 1.34 -2.23
N GLU A 522 1.34 1.40 -1.67
CA GLU A 522 0.32 2.37 -2.04
C GLU A 522 0.82 3.81 -1.85
N PHE A 523 1.47 4.11 -0.72
CA PHE A 523 2.08 5.40 -0.45
C PHE A 523 3.11 5.80 -1.52
N TYR A 524 4.07 4.93 -1.82
CA TYR A 524 5.03 5.14 -2.90
C TYR A 524 4.32 5.37 -4.24
N GLU A 525 3.32 4.55 -4.56
CA GLU A 525 2.61 4.64 -5.83
C GLU A 525 1.80 5.95 -5.94
N GLN A 526 1.22 6.42 -4.84
CA GLN A 526 0.55 7.72 -4.76
C GLN A 526 1.53 8.88 -4.99
N LEU A 527 2.71 8.86 -4.35
CA LEU A 527 3.78 9.85 -4.60
C LEU A 527 4.21 9.84 -6.07
N SER A 528 4.55 8.66 -6.59
CA SER A 528 4.94 8.46 -7.99
C SER A 528 3.89 9.02 -8.97
N ARG A 529 2.60 8.76 -8.72
CA ARG A 529 1.50 9.29 -9.53
C ARG A 529 1.37 10.81 -9.43
N ALA A 530 1.59 11.39 -8.25
CA ALA A 530 1.58 12.85 -8.08
C ALA A 530 2.69 13.52 -8.92
N HIS A 531 3.86 12.89 -9.02
CA HIS A 531 4.98 13.40 -9.82
C HIS A 531 4.81 13.21 -11.32
N ALA A 532 4.21 12.10 -11.74
CA ALA A 532 3.95 11.83 -13.16
C ALA A 532 3.08 12.91 -13.82
N LYS A 533 2.28 13.66 -13.04
CA LYS A 533 1.46 14.78 -13.52
C LYS A 533 2.28 16.03 -13.93
N GLN A 534 3.59 16.07 -13.66
CA GLN A 534 4.44 17.25 -13.88
C GLN A 534 5.20 17.27 -15.24
N ASN A 535 4.79 16.43 -16.21
CA ASN A 535 5.25 16.44 -17.62
C ASN A 535 6.76 16.20 -17.91
N ALA A 536 7.54 15.74 -16.93
CA ALA A 536 8.83 15.11 -17.17
C ALA A 536 9.10 14.06 -16.09
N THR A 537 9.32 12.79 -16.48
CA THR A 537 9.71 11.75 -15.52
C THR A 537 11.08 12.09 -14.95
N VAL A 538 11.13 12.54 -13.71
CA VAL A 538 12.35 12.77 -12.94
C VAL A 538 12.88 11.41 -12.48
N PRO A 539 14.11 10.98 -12.88
CA PRO A 539 14.68 9.73 -12.42
C PRO A 539 14.75 9.69 -10.89
N ALA A 540 14.51 8.51 -10.33
CA ALA A 540 14.54 8.30 -8.91
C ALA A 540 15.44 7.12 -8.50
N ALA A 541 15.86 7.14 -7.24
CA ALA A 541 16.40 5.98 -6.53
C ALA A 541 15.50 5.64 -5.34
N MET A 542 15.48 4.38 -4.93
CA MET A 542 14.76 3.93 -3.74
C MET A 542 15.71 3.25 -2.75
N PHE A 543 15.55 3.53 -1.47
CA PHE A 543 16.36 3.00 -0.37
C PHE A 543 15.45 2.28 0.62
N PHE A 544 15.85 1.08 1.03
CA PHE A 544 15.25 0.27 2.08
C PHE A 544 16.30 -0.73 2.59
N HIS A 545 16.10 -1.36 3.74
CA HIS A 545 17.18 -2.15 4.35
C HIS A 545 17.18 -3.63 3.89
N ILE A 546 16.07 -4.34 4.10
CA ILE A 546 15.96 -5.77 3.81
C ILE A 546 15.72 -5.98 2.31
N PRO A 547 16.53 -6.80 1.62
CA PRO A 547 16.39 -7.02 0.18
C PRO A 547 15.03 -7.66 -0.16
N LEU A 548 14.49 -7.30 -1.33
CA LEU A 548 13.31 -7.97 -1.88
C LEU A 548 13.68 -9.36 -2.39
N ILE A 549 12.69 -10.25 -2.52
CA ILE A 549 12.89 -11.62 -3.04
C ILE A 549 13.57 -11.62 -4.41
N GLU A 550 13.34 -10.57 -5.20
CA GLU A 550 13.92 -10.38 -6.51
C GLU A 550 15.44 -10.42 -6.47
N TYR A 551 16.08 -9.85 -5.43
CA TYR A 551 17.54 -9.80 -5.27
C TYR A 551 18.19 -11.19 -5.33
N ALA A 552 17.46 -12.24 -4.94
CA ALA A 552 17.92 -13.62 -4.97
C ALA A 552 18.07 -14.18 -6.41
N ALA A 553 17.28 -13.68 -7.37
CA ALA A 553 17.23 -14.16 -8.76
C ALA A 553 18.47 -13.80 -9.60
N ASN A 554 19.46 -13.17 -8.99
CA ASN A 554 20.72 -12.82 -9.62
C ASN A 554 21.48 -14.08 -10.15
N ALA A 555 21.69 -14.14 -11.47
CA ALA A 555 22.60 -15.08 -12.10
C ALA A 555 24.03 -14.49 -12.14
N LYS A 556 25.01 -15.23 -11.59
CA LYS A 556 26.43 -14.82 -11.41
C LYS A 556 27.13 -14.17 -12.63
N SER A 557 26.59 -14.29 -13.84
CA SER A 557 27.21 -13.81 -15.09
C SER A 557 26.82 -12.38 -15.51
N ARG A 558 25.99 -11.64 -14.75
CA ARG A 558 25.50 -10.30 -15.12
C ARG A 558 25.59 -9.23 -14.01
N THR A 559 26.55 -9.35 -13.09
CA THR A 559 26.68 -8.43 -11.95
C THR A 559 27.98 -7.64 -11.95
N ALA A 560 27.88 -6.37 -11.55
CA ALA A 560 29.03 -5.62 -11.06
C ALA A 560 29.12 -5.78 -9.53
N GLY A 561 30.17 -6.45 -9.04
CA GLY A 561 30.34 -6.85 -7.64
C GLY A 561 30.10 -8.35 -7.40
N ALA A 562 30.08 -8.74 -6.13
CA ALA A 562 30.08 -10.13 -5.68
C ALA A 562 28.88 -10.45 -4.77
N LYS A 563 28.31 -11.63 -5.00
CA LYS A 563 27.34 -12.28 -4.11
C LYS A 563 28.08 -13.32 -3.28
N ASN A 564 28.42 -12.98 -2.04
CA ASN A 564 29.22 -13.85 -1.16
C ASN A 564 28.39 -14.58 -0.11
N GLU A 565 27.11 -14.22 0.04
CA GLU A 565 26.17 -14.93 0.91
C GLU A 565 24.80 -15.11 0.26
N ALA A 566 23.96 -15.92 0.90
CA ALA A 566 22.57 -16.07 0.49
C ALA A 566 21.82 -14.75 0.74
N VAL A 567 20.89 -14.43 -0.15
CA VAL A 567 20.06 -13.22 0.02
C VAL A 567 19.08 -13.48 1.14
N ALA A 568 19.16 -12.72 2.23
CA ALA A 568 18.27 -12.87 3.38
C ALA A 568 17.00 -12.00 3.23
N SER A 569 16.31 -12.14 2.10
CA SER A 569 15.03 -11.47 1.87
C SER A 569 13.91 -12.04 2.73
N SER A 570 12.81 -11.29 2.86
CA SER A 570 11.54 -11.90 3.28
C SER A 570 11.13 -13.03 2.33
N SER A 571 10.49 -14.07 2.85
CA SER A 571 9.84 -15.10 2.02
C SER A 571 8.48 -14.65 1.49
N VAL A 572 7.95 -13.53 2.01
CA VAL A 572 6.72 -12.92 1.52
C VAL A 572 7.07 -12.00 0.35
N SER A 573 6.68 -12.43 -0.85
CA SER A 573 6.72 -11.57 -2.03
C SER A 573 5.64 -10.51 -1.91
N THR A 574 6.03 -9.25 -2.12
CA THR A 574 5.11 -8.13 -2.21
C THR A 574 5.08 -7.63 -3.65
N ASN A 575 4.08 -6.85 -4.03
CA ASN A 575 4.02 -6.23 -5.36
C ASN A 575 4.91 -4.98 -5.49
N LEU A 576 5.85 -4.73 -4.57
CA LEU A 576 6.68 -3.53 -4.61
C LEU A 576 7.56 -3.48 -5.87
N PHE A 577 8.25 -4.57 -6.22
CA PHE A 577 9.14 -4.57 -7.38
C PHE A 577 8.38 -4.38 -8.69
N SER A 578 7.25 -5.10 -8.89
CA SER A 578 6.40 -4.89 -10.07
C SER A 578 5.84 -3.47 -10.12
N THR A 579 5.41 -2.91 -8.98
CA THR A 579 5.00 -1.51 -8.90
C THR A 579 6.13 -0.57 -9.33
N ILE A 580 7.36 -0.78 -8.85
CA ILE A 580 8.53 0.01 -9.26
C ILE A 580 8.74 -0.04 -10.78
N VAL A 581 8.66 -1.23 -11.38
CA VAL A 581 8.78 -1.42 -12.84
C VAL A 581 7.66 -0.68 -13.58
N ASP A 582 6.41 -0.82 -13.15
CA ASP A 582 5.23 -0.22 -13.79
C ASP A 582 5.24 1.31 -13.71
N ARG A 583 5.74 1.86 -12.60
CA ARG A 583 5.88 3.31 -12.41
C ARG A 583 7.04 3.89 -13.22
N GLY A 584 8.15 3.14 -13.29
CA GLY A 584 9.22 3.35 -14.25
C GLY A 584 10.16 4.52 -14.00
N GLU A 585 9.92 5.39 -13.01
CA GLU A 585 10.84 6.50 -12.68
C GLU A 585 12.03 6.05 -11.82
N VAL A 586 11.84 5.05 -10.96
CA VAL A 586 12.89 4.49 -10.12
C VAL A 586 13.83 3.64 -10.97
N LYS A 587 15.09 4.05 -11.05
CA LYS A 587 16.11 3.43 -11.91
C LYS A 587 17.02 2.48 -11.16
N ALA A 588 17.13 2.66 -9.84
CA ALA A 588 17.90 1.79 -8.98
C ALA A 588 17.27 1.72 -7.59
N THR A 589 17.35 0.56 -6.95
CA THR A 589 17.08 0.39 -5.52
C THR A 589 18.37 0.00 -4.80
N PHE A 590 18.50 0.43 -3.55
CA PHE A 590 19.71 0.28 -2.75
C PHE A 590 19.40 -0.27 -1.36
N VAL A 591 20.10 -1.35 -0.99
CA VAL A 591 19.86 -2.12 0.24
C VAL A 591 21.12 -2.40 1.06
N GLY A 592 20.95 -2.83 2.30
CA GLY A 592 21.98 -3.34 3.21
C GLY A 592 21.74 -4.80 3.56
N HIS A 593 21.73 -5.12 4.84
CA HIS A 593 21.31 -6.38 5.49
C HIS A 593 22.24 -7.59 5.27
N ASP A 594 22.64 -7.85 4.03
CA ASP A 594 23.61 -8.89 3.69
C ASP A 594 25.02 -8.26 3.58
N HIS A 595 25.79 -8.30 4.66
CA HIS A 595 26.99 -7.47 4.85
C HIS A 595 28.15 -7.81 3.90
N VAL A 596 28.14 -9.00 3.29
CA VAL A 596 29.18 -9.42 2.34
C VAL A 596 28.67 -9.51 0.90
N ASN A 597 27.43 -9.07 0.62
CA ASN A 597 26.95 -8.83 -0.73
C ASN A 597 27.19 -7.37 -1.15
N ASP A 598 27.73 -7.14 -2.35
CA ASP A 598 27.99 -5.78 -2.86
C ASP A 598 27.71 -5.62 -4.35
N TYR A 599 26.90 -6.53 -4.90
CA TYR A 599 26.58 -6.54 -6.31
C TYR A 599 25.46 -5.54 -6.67
N CYS A 600 25.49 -5.08 -7.91
CA CYS A 600 24.32 -4.58 -8.63
C CYS A 600 23.97 -5.53 -9.76
N TYR A 601 22.69 -5.70 -10.05
CA TYR A 601 22.24 -6.38 -11.26
C TYR A 601 20.95 -5.79 -11.81
N LEU A 602 20.84 -5.80 -13.14
CA LEU A 602 19.73 -5.20 -13.86
C LEU A 602 18.60 -6.23 -14.02
N ARG A 603 17.40 -5.85 -13.57
CA ARG A 603 16.20 -6.68 -13.67
C ARG A 603 15.02 -5.80 -14.11
N GLU A 604 14.38 -6.17 -15.22
CA GLU A 604 13.24 -5.44 -15.81
C GLU A 604 13.41 -3.90 -15.88
N GLY A 605 14.63 -3.41 -16.19
CA GLY A 605 14.91 -1.98 -16.33
C GLY A 605 15.27 -1.24 -15.03
N VAL A 606 15.36 -1.96 -13.90
CA VAL A 606 15.69 -1.44 -12.58
C VAL A 606 16.96 -2.11 -12.07
N GLN A 607 17.92 -1.32 -11.59
CA GLN A 607 19.12 -1.86 -10.95
C GLN A 607 18.84 -2.19 -9.48
N LEU A 608 19.21 -3.39 -9.05
CA LEU A 608 19.06 -3.85 -7.67
C LEU A 608 20.44 -3.99 -7.03
N CYS A 609 20.75 -3.13 -6.06
CA CYS A 609 22.12 -2.86 -5.61
C CYS A 609 22.31 -3.00 -4.09
N TYR A 610 23.30 -3.79 -3.68
CA TYR A 610 23.77 -3.81 -2.29
C TYR A 610 24.81 -2.73 -1.99
N GLY A 611 24.81 -2.22 -0.76
CA GLY A 611 25.78 -1.25 -0.23
C GLY A 611 27.17 -1.83 0.08
N GLY A 612 27.26 -3.13 0.39
CA GLY A 612 28.53 -3.82 0.65
C GLY A 612 29.04 -3.84 2.09
N GLY A 613 28.22 -3.47 3.09
CA GLY A 613 28.54 -3.56 4.52
C GLY A 613 29.76 -2.74 4.95
N ALA A 614 29.53 -1.52 5.44
CA ALA A 614 30.59 -0.62 5.88
C ALA A 614 31.02 -0.85 7.35
N GLY A 615 30.19 -1.53 8.14
CA GLY A 615 30.41 -1.70 9.58
C GLY A 615 31.66 -2.49 9.97
N LEU A 616 32.25 -2.06 11.08
CA LEU A 616 33.16 -2.82 11.93
C LEU A 616 32.60 -2.74 13.36
N GLY A 617 33.23 -3.39 14.34
CA GLY A 617 32.62 -3.51 15.68
C GLY A 617 31.59 -4.64 15.70
N SER A 618 30.35 -4.39 16.09
CA SER A 618 29.33 -5.44 16.19
C SER A 618 28.75 -5.91 14.84
N ALA A 619 29.05 -5.24 13.73
CA ALA A 619 28.66 -5.69 12.40
C ALA A 619 29.44 -6.94 11.97
N TYR A 620 28.76 -8.03 11.62
CA TYR A 620 29.40 -9.24 11.09
C TYR A 620 30.03 -9.00 9.70
N GLY A 621 30.94 -9.87 9.28
CA GLY A 621 31.56 -9.80 7.95
C GLY A 621 32.44 -10.98 7.59
N GLY A 622 33.29 -10.79 6.58
CA GLY A 622 34.19 -11.82 6.06
C GLY A 622 35.67 -11.43 6.13
N ARG A 623 36.53 -12.37 6.55
CA ARG A 623 38.00 -12.17 6.57
C ARG A 623 38.57 -11.73 5.22
N ASP A 624 38.08 -12.32 4.14
CA ASP A 624 38.52 -12.08 2.76
C ASP A 624 37.64 -11.05 2.03
N PHE A 625 36.81 -10.32 2.78
CA PHE A 625 35.91 -9.31 2.25
C PHE A 625 36.23 -7.96 2.91
N PRO A 626 37.02 -7.09 2.25
CA PRO A 626 37.24 -5.73 2.72
C PRO A 626 35.90 -5.00 2.88
N ARG A 627 35.67 -4.35 4.03
CA ARG A 627 34.50 -3.49 4.23
C ARG A 627 34.44 -2.42 3.16
N ARG A 628 33.25 -1.99 2.77
CA ARG A 628 33.12 -1.02 1.67
C ARG A 628 31.85 -0.22 1.80
N ALA A 629 31.89 0.97 1.21
CA ALA A 629 30.73 1.82 1.01
C ALA A 629 30.52 2.06 -0.48
N ARG A 630 29.25 2.25 -0.86
CA ARG A 630 28.85 2.56 -2.23
C ARG A 630 28.67 4.06 -2.40
N VAL A 631 29.14 4.57 -3.53
CA VAL A 631 28.94 5.96 -3.94
C VAL A 631 28.06 5.96 -5.17
N ILE A 632 27.02 6.79 -5.13
CA ILE A 632 26.02 6.95 -6.18
C ILE A 632 26.12 8.38 -6.70
N GLU A 633 26.21 8.56 -8.01
CA GLU A 633 26.24 9.89 -8.62
C GLU A 633 25.16 9.98 -9.68
N TRP A 634 24.18 10.84 -9.42
CA TRP A 634 23.26 11.31 -10.44
C TRP A 634 23.89 12.50 -11.18
N ALA A 635 23.74 12.57 -12.49
CA ALA A 635 24.26 13.68 -13.29
C ALA A 635 23.37 14.02 -14.48
N VAL A 636 23.47 15.27 -14.94
CA VAL A 636 22.90 15.75 -16.21
C VAL A 636 24.03 16.32 -17.04
N ASN A 637 24.10 15.94 -18.31
CA ASN A 637 25.01 16.56 -19.26
C ASN A 637 24.46 17.93 -19.70
N GLY A 638 25.25 18.99 -19.54
CA GLY A 638 24.84 20.35 -19.86
C GLY A 638 24.65 20.65 -21.34
N SER A 639 25.22 19.84 -22.24
CA SER A 639 25.06 20.02 -23.69
C SER A 639 23.88 19.24 -24.25
N THR A 640 23.62 18.05 -23.71
CA THR A 640 22.58 17.15 -24.25
C THR A 640 21.32 17.07 -23.40
N GLY A 641 21.35 17.57 -22.16
CA GLY A 641 20.27 17.41 -21.18
C GLY A 641 20.07 15.97 -20.69
N LYS A 642 20.86 15.00 -21.17
CA LYS A 642 20.71 13.59 -20.83
C LYS A 642 21.13 13.33 -19.39
N ARG A 643 20.29 12.58 -18.69
CA ARG A 643 20.46 12.19 -17.29
C ARG A 643 21.12 10.82 -17.18
N SER A 644 21.95 10.63 -16.17
CA SER A 644 22.56 9.33 -15.85
C SER A 644 22.69 9.12 -14.35
N LEU A 645 22.75 7.84 -13.97
CA LEU A 645 23.05 7.37 -12.63
C LEU A 645 24.26 6.44 -12.72
N ARG A 646 25.32 6.76 -11.98
CA ARG A 646 26.55 5.97 -11.91
C ARG A 646 26.82 5.54 -10.48
N SER A 647 27.57 4.46 -10.32
CA SER A 647 27.98 3.99 -9.01
C SER A 647 29.42 3.48 -9.02
N TRP A 648 30.05 3.51 -7.86
CA TRP A 648 31.33 2.85 -7.58
C TRP A 648 31.43 2.54 -6.09
N LYS A 649 32.48 1.82 -5.69
CA LYS A 649 32.72 1.46 -4.28
C LYS A 649 34.07 1.97 -3.80
N ARG A 650 34.18 2.16 -2.49
CA ARG A 650 35.43 2.46 -1.78
C ARG A 650 35.68 1.39 -0.72
N TYR A 651 36.86 0.79 -0.75
CA TYR A 651 37.18 -0.35 0.10
C TYR A 651 38.03 0.12 1.27
N PHE A 652 37.70 -0.38 2.47
CA PHE A 652 38.54 -0.26 3.64
C PHE A 652 39.95 -0.76 3.32
N GLY A 653 40.96 0.01 3.70
CA GLY A 653 42.37 -0.25 3.39
C GLY A 653 42.88 0.29 2.04
N ASP A 654 42.00 0.58 1.06
CA ASP A 654 42.39 1.23 -0.21
C ASP A 654 41.30 2.20 -0.69
N LEU A 655 41.36 3.43 -0.19
CA LEU A 655 40.49 4.53 -0.61
C LEU A 655 41.05 5.31 -1.80
N SER A 656 42.26 5.00 -2.28
CA SER A 656 42.93 5.79 -3.31
C SER A 656 42.22 5.72 -4.66
N LYS A 657 41.55 4.60 -4.96
CA LYS A 657 40.93 4.32 -6.26
C LYS A 657 39.49 3.82 -6.10
N PRO A 658 38.53 4.38 -6.86
CA PRO A 658 37.21 3.79 -6.96
C PRO A 658 37.29 2.37 -7.53
N LYS A 659 36.48 1.46 -6.99
CA LYS A 659 36.33 0.07 -7.46
C LYS A 659 34.98 -0.11 -8.13
N ASP A 660 34.92 -1.04 -9.09
CA ASP A 660 33.70 -1.47 -9.78
C ASP A 660 32.82 -0.32 -10.26
N LYS A 661 33.41 0.62 -11.01
CA LYS A 661 32.66 1.73 -11.61
C LYS A 661 31.64 1.20 -12.60
N GLU A 662 30.39 1.62 -12.47
CA GLU A 662 29.28 1.16 -13.28
C GLU A 662 28.30 2.29 -13.63
N VAL A 663 27.64 2.14 -14.78
CA VAL A 663 26.52 2.99 -15.20
C VAL A 663 25.24 2.23 -14.89
N LEU A 664 24.50 2.71 -13.89
CA LEU A 664 23.25 2.11 -13.46
C LEU A 664 22.10 2.47 -14.39
N PHE A 665 22.09 3.71 -14.87
CA PHE A 665 21.09 4.23 -15.80
C PHE A 665 21.68 5.34 -16.65
N GLN A 666 21.24 5.42 -17.90
CA GLN A 666 21.55 6.52 -18.80
C GLN A 666 20.38 6.70 -19.77
N GLU A 667 19.95 7.95 -19.96
CA GLU A 667 18.96 8.26 -20.98
C GLU A 667 19.51 8.01 -22.39
N PRO A 668 18.68 7.45 -23.30
CA PRO A 668 19.08 7.10 -24.65
C PRO A 668 19.59 8.29 -25.46
#